data_AF-M4RIF0-F1
#
_entry.id   AF-M4RIF0-F1
#
_cell.length_a   1.000
_cell.length_b   1.000
_cell.length_c   1.000
_cell.angle_alpha   90.00
_cell.angle_beta   90.00
_cell.angle_gamma   90.00
#
_symmetry.space_group_name_H-M   'P 1'
#
loop_
_entity.id
_entity.type
_entity.pdbx_description
1 polymer ?
#
loop_
_entity_poly.entity_id
_entity_poly.type
_entity_poly.pdbx_seq_one_letter_code
_entity_poly.pdbx_strand_id
1 'polypeptide(L)'
;MKRHAIITGAVAAVTAIATAAALPTLALAQDGKSAEQLAQHGAAQRIATVGAANAKNVILFIGDGMGDSEITVARDYLKGANGSFDGLDKIGQPNLSGAKENGTGQYTTFSLGGSSKDAGKPVVTPVTDSAASGSGWATGTKTYNNAVSVDSSQNPQLNLIELAKAKGLATGNVTTAEIQDATPAVLESHSTQRSCYGPQGKTDGSSDDSAKRCDVAQLKQNGGIGSISEQLLDTRADVTIGGGSKYFNQTAQAGEYAGKTLWEQAKERGYQTVENDVNAFSALSYKENQPVLALLGDGNLPTQFNDTPALTQKLTEQRGAIQCSTNPSWLGNKNAAGNSASLADMTDKAIDLLQANPKSSSNGFFLQVEGASIDKQDHAANACGQIGETDDLDKAISAALKKVDLSNTLIIVTADHAHTSQIVGEPPAYALSTILKSPVDGAQIVVSYGTATVTDPDAEDASRGYNDGGMEHTGTQLRIAASGPGAFRVDGLTDQTDNFYTIAKSLGLAADTDAQNALSSNAKVSVKDGVAKVAGFNGDAVLGYQLQDTETGAVLASSNDDTPVSGVRVATGETTTIDFNGVKGFDPSASTYTLTVTGKQSGTKIATEFGLTGNGASNVVIAPKTGDKAGNKAQQAGLGGALVGALGQTGTRILGTVMMVLALAVAGGLLAAWRRGIFARK
;
A
#
# COMPACT_ATOMS: atom_id res chain seq x y z
N MET A 1 1.72 -5.87 -81.29
CA MET A 1 2.76 -6.92 -81.14
C MET A 1 2.84 -7.31 -79.67
N LYS A 2 3.06 -8.59 -79.40
CA LYS A 2 3.10 -9.19 -78.05
C LYS A 2 4.32 -8.70 -77.23
N ARG A 3 4.14 -8.48 -75.92
CA ARG A 3 4.75 -9.25 -74.79
C ARG A 3 5.03 -8.38 -73.54
N HIS A 4 4.56 -8.94 -72.41
CA HIS A 4 5.16 -8.98 -71.07
C HIS A 4 5.28 -7.69 -70.25
N ALA A 5 4.62 -7.67 -69.09
CA ALA A 5 5.32 -7.88 -67.80
C ALA A 5 4.30 -8.10 -66.68
N ILE A 6 4.62 -9.06 -65.82
CA ILE A 6 4.01 -9.33 -64.52
C ILE A 6 4.47 -8.22 -63.57
N ILE A 7 3.54 -7.55 -62.90
CA ILE A 7 3.80 -6.86 -61.63
C ILE A 7 2.68 -7.21 -60.67
N THR A 8 3.06 -7.94 -59.63
CA THR A 8 2.34 -8.17 -58.38
C THR A 8 1.99 -6.85 -57.73
N GLY A 9 0.70 -6.63 -57.47
CA GLY A 9 0.21 -5.49 -56.70
C GLY A 9 -1.02 -5.92 -55.89
N ALA A 10 -0.83 -6.01 -54.57
CA ALA A 10 -1.89 -6.29 -53.61
C ALA A 10 -2.96 -5.18 -53.65
N VAL A 11 -4.23 -5.58 -53.71
CA VAL A 11 -5.36 -4.70 -53.39
C VAL A 11 -6.27 -5.45 -52.42
N ALA A 12 -6.31 -4.93 -51.20
CA ALA A 12 -7.24 -5.31 -50.16
C ALA A 12 -8.68 -5.04 -50.60
N ALA A 13 -9.57 -5.99 -50.37
CA ALA A 13 -11.01 -5.77 -50.46
C ALA A 13 -11.66 -6.14 -49.13
N VAL A 14 -12.20 -5.10 -48.51
CA VAL A 14 -12.96 -5.00 -47.28
C VAL A 14 -14.13 -5.97 -47.26
N THR A 15 -14.25 -6.78 -46.21
CA THR A 15 -15.54 -7.30 -45.74
C THR A 15 -15.78 -6.81 -44.33
N ALA A 16 -16.56 -5.73 -44.24
CA ALA A 16 -17.28 -5.34 -43.05
C ALA A 16 -18.41 -6.35 -42.81
N ILE A 17 -18.39 -7.01 -41.66
CA ILE A 17 -19.61 -7.56 -41.05
C ILE A 17 -19.73 -6.91 -39.68
N ALA A 18 -20.66 -5.97 -39.61
CA ALA A 18 -21.21 -5.46 -38.37
C ALA A 18 -22.10 -6.55 -37.76
N THR A 19 -21.68 -7.08 -36.61
CA THR A 19 -22.61 -7.66 -35.62
C THR A 19 -22.33 -7.00 -34.29
N ALA A 20 -23.22 -6.07 -33.94
CA ALA A 20 -23.37 -5.53 -32.61
C ALA A 20 -23.75 -6.67 -31.65
N ALA A 21 -22.76 -7.22 -30.97
CA ALA A 21 -22.96 -7.85 -29.68
C ALA A 21 -22.59 -6.79 -28.64
N ALA A 22 -23.55 -6.40 -27.80
CA ALA A 22 -23.27 -5.66 -26.58
C ALA A 22 -22.47 -6.57 -25.65
N LEU A 23 -21.15 -6.60 -25.85
CA LEU A 23 -20.19 -7.13 -24.90
C LEU A 23 -20.02 -6.05 -23.82
N PRO A 24 -20.02 -6.39 -22.51
CA PRO A 24 -19.53 -5.45 -21.52
C PRO A 24 -18.10 -5.12 -21.94
N THR A 25 -17.84 -3.85 -22.17
CA THR A 25 -16.49 -3.33 -22.40
C THR A 25 -15.70 -3.60 -21.14
N LEU A 26 -15.02 -4.75 -21.10
CA LEU A 26 -13.96 -5.03 -20.15
C LEU A 26 -12.90 -3.96 -20.38
N ALA A 27 -12.70 -3.11 -19.38
CA ALA A 27 -11.56 -2.19 -19.35
C ALA A 27 -10.29 -3.05 -19.36
N LEU A 28 -9.54 -3.01 -20.46
CA LEU A 28 -8.26 -3.71 -20.61
C LEU A 28 -7.14 -2.74 -20.23
N ALA A 29 -6.28 -3.14 -19.30
CA ALA A 29 -4.96 -2.52 -19.12
C ALA A 29 -4.01 -2.94 -20.27
N GLN A 30 -2.90 -2.22 -20.46
CA GLN A 30 -1.99 -2.30 -21.62
C GLN A 30 -1.51 -3.70 -22.08
N ASP A 31 -1.61 -4.75 -21.24
CA ASP A 31 -1.26 -6.14 -21.58
C ASP A 31 -2.46 -7.04 -21.99
N GLY A 32 -3.69 -6.53 -21.92
CA GLY A 32 -4.91 -7.33 -22.17
C GLY A 32 -5.35 -8.25 -21.02
N LYS A 33 -4.80 -8.05 -19.81
CA LYS A 33 -5.15 -8.79 -18.58
C LYS A 33 -6.43 -8.25 -17.94
N SER A 34 -7.22 -9.12 -17.31
CA SER A 34 -8.38 -8.72 -16.50
C SER A 34 -7.97 -8.10 -15.17
N ALA A 35 -8.88 -7.36 -14.52
CA ALA A 35 -8.64 -6.76 -13.21
C ALA A 35 -8.26 -7.81 -12.15
N GLU A 36 -8.88 -8.99 -12.19
CA GLU A 36 -8.55 -10.13 -11.31
C GLU A 36 -7.12 -10.64 -11.54
N GLN A 37 -6.62 -10.58 -12.78
CA GLN A 37 -5.24 -10.96 -13.11
C GLN A 37 -4.23 -9.89 -12.69
N LEU A 38 -4.63 -8.62 -12.70
CA LEU A 38 -3.81 -7.50 -12.20
C LEU A 38 -3.76 -7.46 -10.67
N ALA A 39 -4.80 -7.98 -9.99
CA ALA A 39 -4.85 -8.09 -8.54
C ALA A 39 -3.78 -9.05 -8.00
N GLN A 40 -3.36 -10.03 -8.80
CA GLN A 40 -2.35 -10.99 -8.39
C GLN A 40 -0.95 -10.37 -8.53
N HIS A 41 -0.28 -10.11 -7.39
CA HIS A 41 1.19 -10.05 -7.26
C HIS A 41 1.93 -9.51 -8.51
N GLY A 42 1.65 -8.25 -8.87
CA GLY A 42 1.77 -7.72 -10.23
C GLY A 42 3.12 -7.98 -10.93
N ALA A 43 3.05 -8.22 -12.24
CA ALA A 43 4.10 -8.12 -13.27
C ALA A 43 5.54 -8.57 -12.96
N ALA A 44 5.76 -9.55 -12.06
CA ALA A 44 7.07 -10.16 -11.75
C ALA A 44 7.91 -10.66 -12.97
N GLN A 45 7.36 -10.65 -14.18
CA GLN A 45 7.95 -11.18 -15.41
C GLN A 45 9.19 -10.43 -15.91
N ARG A 46 9.31 -9.10 -15.74
CA ARG A 46 10.54 -8.38 -16.13
C ARG A 46 11.66 -8.58 -15.09
N ILE A 47 11.37 -8.25 -13.83
CA ILE A 47 12.37 -8.26 -12.75
C ILE A 47 12.88 -9.68 -12.42
N ALA A 48 12.09 -10.74 -12.62
CA ALA A 48 12.53 -12.11 -12.38
C ALA A 48 13.67 -12.58 -13.29
N THR A 49 13.85 -11.97 -14.46
CA THR A 49 14.88 -12.37 -15.44
C THR A 49 16.21 -11.65 -15.24
N VAL A 50 16.23 -10.59 -14.43
CA VAL A 50 17.44 -9.80 -14.21
C VAL A 50 18.12 -10.25 -12.92
N GLY A 51 19.43 -10.49 -13.00
CA GLY A 51 20.23 -11.12 -11.94
C GLY A 51 20.05 -10.47 -10.55
N ALA A 52 20.38 -11.24 -9.51
CA ALA A 52 20.33 -10.78 -8.13
C ALA A 52 21.52 -9.86 -7.82
N ALA A 53 21.27 -8.57 -7.66
CA ALA A 53 22.17 -7.67 -6.96
C ALA A 53 21.66 -7.54 -5.52
N ASN A 54 22.47 -7.96 -4.55
CA ASN A 54 22.07 -7.94 -3.14
C ASN A 54 22.49 -6.60 -2.51
N ALA A 55 21.51 -5.84 -2.05
CA ALA A 55 21.72 -4.72 -1.15
C ALA A 55 21.75 -5.22 0.30
N LYS A 56 22.59 -4.61 1.13
CA LYS A 56 22.53 -4.75 2.58
C LYS A 56 21.38 -3.90 3.13
N ASN A 57 21.23 -2.68 2.64
CA ASN A 57 20.21 -1.75 3.12
C ASN A 57 19.34 -1.26 1.96
N VAL A 58 18.09 -0.94 2.23
CA VAL A 58 17.22 -0.21 1.31
C VAL A 58 16.62 1.00 2.02
N ILE A 59 16.65 2.16 1.35
CA ILE A 59 15.91 3.35 1.75
C ILE A 59 14.93 3.71 0.62
N LEU A 60 13.63 3.72 0.93
CA LEU A 60 12.58 4.15 0.03
C LEU A 60 12.11 5.55 0.44
N PHE A 61 12.27 6.51 -0.45
CA PHE A 61 11.70 7.85 -0.30
C PHE A 61 10.42 7.96 -1.14
N ILE A 62 9.34 8.39 -0.49
CA ILE A 62 8.05 8.70 -1.09
C ILE A 62 7.79 10.20 -0.96
N GLY A 63 7.59 10.90 -2.07
CA GLY A 63 6.89 12.18 -2.05
C GLY A 63 5.43 11.93 -2.38
N ASP A 64 4.54 12.01 -1.39
CA ASP A 64 3.11 11.76 -1.61
C ASP A 64 2.58 12.78 -2.65
N GLY A 65 1.90 12.31 -3.70
CA GLY A 65 1.43 13.13 -4.82
C GLY A 65 2.53 13.75 -5.71
N MET A 66 3.82 13.48 -5.48
CA MET A 66 4.96 14.16 -6.13
C MET A 66 5.25 13.66 -7.56
N GLY A 67 4.33 13.94 -8.49
CA GLY A 67 4.54 13.71 -9.92
C GLY A 67 5.64 14.58 -10.54
N ASP A 68 5.93 14.37 -11.82
CA ASP A 68 6.96 15.14 -12.54
C ASP A 68 6.66 16.65 -12.58
N SER A 69 5.38 17.04 -12.54
CA SER A 69 4.97 18.44 -12.51
C SER A 69 5.35 19.08 -11.17
N GLU A 70 5.04 18.44 -10.06
CA GLU A 70 5.33 18.87 -8.69
C GLU A 70 6.85 19.06 -8.50
N ILE A 71 7.64 18.10 -8.99
CA ILE A 71 9.11 18.19 -8.99
C ILE A 71 9.57 19.41 -9.79
N THR A 72 8.97 19.66 -10.96
CA THR A 72 9.37 20.78 -11.84
C THR A 72 8.96 22.13 -11.25
N VAL A 73 7.76 22.25 -10.69
CA VAL A 73 7.30 23.45 -9.98
C VAL A 73 8.29 23.82 -8.86
N ALA A 74 8.68 22.84 -8.05
CA ALA A 74 9.64 23.07 -6.97
C ALA A 74 11.05 23.39 -7.50
N ARG A 75 11.52 22.71 -8.55
CA ARG A 75 12.84 22.98 -9.16
C ARG A 75 12.91 24.40 -9.73
N ASP A 76 11.93 24.78 -10.53
CA ASP A 76 11.88 26.09 -11.20
C ASP A 76 11.90 27.23 -10.17
N TYR A 77 11.18 27.05 -9.06
CA TYR A 77 11.16 28.02 -7.97
C TYR A 77 12.46 28.02 -7.16
N LEU A 78 12.94 26.87 -6.69
CA LEU A 78 14.04 26.80 -5.70
C LEU A 78 15.43 26.82 -6.32
N LYS A 79 15.56 26.32 -7.55
CA LYS A 79 16.84 26.09 -8.23
C LYS A 79 16.92 26.81 -9.58
N GLY A 80 15.81 27.34 -10.10
CA GLY A 80 15.69 27.88 -11.45
C GLY A 80 15.44 26.78 -12.48
N ALA A 81 14.90 27.14 -13.65
CA ALA A 81 14.45 26.16 -14.66
C ALA A 81 15.56 25.25 -15.22
N ASN A 82 16.83 25.69 -15.16
CA ASN A 82 18.01 24.91 -15.53
C ASN A 82 18.86 24.50 -14.31
N GLY A 83 18.29 24.62 -13.11
CA GLY A 83 18.92 24.19 -11.86
C GLY A 83 18.77 22.69 -11.62
N SER A 84 19.25 22.22 -10.47
CA SER A 84 19.16 20.82 -10.07
C SER A 84 19.02 20.72 -8.56
N PHE A 85 18.24 19.74 -8.12
CA PHE A 85 18.13 19.33 -6.73
C PHE A 85 19.39 18.61 -6.23
N ASP A 86 19.65 18.71 -4.93
CA ASP A 86 20.89 18.18 -4.33
C ASP A 86 20.75 16.70 -3.93
N GLY A 87 19.53 16.21 -3.75
CA GLY A 87 19.16 14.82 -3.51
C GLY A 87 18.29 14.23 -4.63
N LEU A 88 17.09 14.79 -4.86
CA LEU A 88 16.07 14.28 -5.79
C LEU A 88 16.62 13.99 -7.19
N ASP A 89 17.35 14.94 -7.75
CA ASP A 89 17.90 14.85 -9.12
C ASP A 89 19.19 14.02 -9.18
N LYS A 90 19.82 13.68 -8.05
CA LYS A 90 21.04 12.86 -8.00
C LYS A 90 20.75 11.37 -8.11
N ILE A 91 19.65 10.92 -7.53
CA ILE A 91 19.26 9.51 -7.58
C ILE A 91 18.92 9.12 -9.03
N GLY A 92 19.44 7.97 -9.47
CA GLY A 92 19.32 7.48 -10.83
C GLY A 92 20.35 8.04 -11.81
N GLN A 93 21.20 8.99 -11.42
CA GLN A 93 22.20 9.57 -12.32
C GLN A 93 23.46 8.71 -12.41
N PRO A 94 24.02 8.50 -13.62
CA PRO A 94 25.21 7.66 -13.82
C PRO A 94 26.49 8.21 -13.17
N ASN A 95 26.51 9.50 -12.81
CA ASN A 95 27.65 10.17 -12.18
C ASN A 95 27.55 10.24 -10.64
N LEU A 96 26.52 9.63 -10.02
CA LEU A 96 26.45 9.56 -8.56
C LEU A 96 27.56 8.64 -8.03
N SER A 97 28.56 9.23 -7.38
CA SER A 97 29.74 8.52 -6.90
C SER A 97 29.38 7.41 -5.92
N GLY A 98 30.04 6.25 -6.05
CA GLY A 98 29.85 5.10 -5.17
C GLY A 98 28.62 4.24 -5.48
N ALA A 99 27.69 4.69 -6.32
CA ALA A 99 26.55 3.88 -6.74
C ALA A 99 27.01 2.74 -7.66
N LYS A 100 26.70 1.50 -7.25
CA LYS A 100 27.02 0.30 -8.05
C LYS A 100 26.26 0.27 -9.37
N GLU A 101 24.98 0.62 -9.31
CA GLU A 101 24.04 0.66 -10.42
C GLU A 101 23.16 1.89 -10.24
N ASN A 102 22.57 2.37 -11.34
CA ASN A 102 21.62 3.47 -11.35
C ASN A 102 20.48 3.13 -12.31
N GLY A 103 19.28 3.65 -12.04
CA GLY A 103 18.14 3.48 -12.92
C GLY A 103 17.12 4.61 -12.79
N THR A 104 16.42 4.89 -13.89
CA THR A 104 15.33 5.86 -13.96
C THR A 104 14.25 5.36 -14.89
N GLY A 105 13.00 5.46 -14.46
CA GLY A 105 11.86 5.07 -15.26
C GLY A 105 10.59 5.79 -14.86
N GLN A 106 9.48 5.26 -15.35
CA GLN A 106 8.14 5.69 -15.00
C GLN A 106 7.34 4.47 -14.59
N TYR A 107 6.40 4.63 -13.66
CA TYR A 107 5.53 3.52 -13.28
C TYR A 107 4.04 3.85 -13.27
N THR A 108 3.22 2.81 -13.38
CA THR A 108 1.75 2.93 -13.36
C THR A 108 1.18 2.79 -11.95
N THR A 109 0.18 3.61 -11.64
CA THR A 109 -0.33 3.79 -10.26
C THR A 109 -1.82 3.45 -10.09
N PHE A 110 -2.52 2.96 -11.13
CA PHE A 110 -3.95 2.61 -11.04
C PHE A 110 -4.27 1.64 -9.89
N SER A 111 -5.49 1.67 -9.37
CA SER A 111 -6.00 0.76 -8.33
C SER A 111 -7.08 -0.19 -8.88
N LEU A 112 -7.58 -1.08 -8.03
CA LEU A 112 -8.59 -2.10 -8.35
C LEU A 112 -9.87 -1.91 -7.53
N GLY A 113 -10.53 -0.78 -7.72
CA GLY A 113 -11.75 -0.37 -7.03
C GLY A 113 -11.63 1.08 -6.56
N GLY A 114 -12.69 1.86 -6.71
CA GLY A 114 -12.71 3.28 -6.31
C GLY A 114 -13.01 3.49 -4.82
N SER A 115 -13.42 2.44 -4.11
CA SER A 115 -13.63 2.46 -2.65
C SER A 115 -13.73 1.04 -2.09
N SER A 116 -13.86 0.90 -0.78
CA SER A 116 -14.18 -0.38 -0.13
C SER A 116 -15.49 -1.04 -0.57
N LYS A 117 -16.39 -0.31 -1.23
CA LYS A 117 -17.62 -0.91 -1.82
C LYS A 117 -17.33 -1.81 -3.01
N ASP A 118 -16.14 -1.67 -3.61
CA ASP A 118 -15.66 -2.48 -4.73
C ASP A 118 -14.85 -3.70 -4.25
N ALA A 119 -14.75 -3.92 -2.94
CA ALA A 119 -14.14 -5.13 -2.39
C ALA A 119 -14.79 -6.40 -2.95
N GLY A 120 -13.96 -7.38 -3.30
CA GLY A 120 -14.32 -8.63 -3.97
C GLY A 120 -14.71 -8.46 -5.45
N LYS A 121 -14.65 -7.24 -6.00
CA LYS A 121 -15.01 -6.91 -7.38
C LYS A 121 -13.92 -6.03 -7.99
N PRO A 122 -12.74 -6.59 -8.30
CA PRO A 122 -11.63 -5.78 -8.80
C PRO A 122 -12.07 -5.12 -10.12
N VAL A 123 -12.11 -3.80 -10.13
CA VAL A 123 -12.38 -2.97 -11.31
C VAL A 123 -11.19 -2.03 -11.46
N VAL A 124 -10.62 -1.93 -12.65
CA VAL A 124 -9.50 -1.00 -12.87
C VAL A 124 -9.99 0.43 -12.67
N THR A 125 -9.44 1.09 -11.66
CA THR A 125 -9.66 2.51 -11.35
C THR A 125 -8.41 3.29 -11.75
N PRO A 126 -8.48 4.18 -12.76
CA PRO A 126 -7.29 4.88 -13.26
C PRO A 126 -6.59 5.81 -12.26
N VAL A 127 -7.32 6.28 -11.24
CA VAL A 127 -6.80 7.20 -10.21
C VAL A 127 -6.89 6.52 -8.85
N THR A 128 -5.72 6.21 -8.30
CA THR A 128 -5.58 5.61 -6.97
C THR A 128 -5.67 6.66 -5.86
N ASP A 129 -5.98 6.21 -4.65
CA ASP A 129 -5.64 6.94 -3.43
C ASP A 129 -4.29 6.43 -2.87
N SER A 130 -3.77 7.11 -1.84
CA SER A 130 -2.49 6.76 -1.18
C SER A 130 -2.49 5.37 -0.51
N ALA A 131 -3.65 4.83 -0.13
CA ALA A 131 -3.74 3.51 0.50
C ALA A 131 -3.57 2.36 -0.50
N ALA A 132 -4.30 2.40 -1.62
CA ALA A 132 -4.15 1.37 -2.65
C ALA A 132 -2.79 1.42 -3.34
N SER A 133 -2.26 2.62 -3.57
CA SER A 133 -0.94 2.82 -4.15
C SER A 133 0.16 2.31 -3.22
N GLY A 134 0.09 2.69 -1.93
CA GLY A 134 0.96 2.24 -0.86
C GLY A 134 1.00 0.74 -0.70
N SER A 135 -0.17 0.12 -0.71
CA SER A 135 -0.30 -1.33 -0.65
C SER A 135 0.43 -2.01 -1.82
N GLY A 136 0.45 -1.37 -3.00
CA GLY A 136 1.14 -1.84 -4.19
C GLY A 136 2.64 -2.03 -3.98
N TRP A 137 3.38 -1.03 -3.49
CA TRP A 137 4.82 -1.19 -3.23
C TRP A 137 5.11 -1.92 -1.91
N ALA A 138 4.20 -1.85 -0.94
CA ALA A 138 4.39 -2.50 0.35
C ALA A 138 4.25 -4.03 0.27
N THR A 139 3.36 -4.53 -0.59
CA THR A 139 2.98 -5.96 -0.62
C THR A 139 3.15 -6.63 -1.99
N GLY A 140 3.33 -5.83 -3.06
CA GLY A 140 3.35 -6.31 -4.44
C GLY A 140 1.96 -6.63 -4.99
N THR A 141 0.89 -6.32 -4.27
CA THR A 141 -0.49 -6.68 -4.61
C THR A 141 -1.33 -5.42 -4.83
N LYS A 142 -2.03 -5.34 -5.97
CA LYS A 142 -2.99 -4.25 -6.23
C LYS A 142 -4.29 -4.47 -5.45
N THR A 143 -4.91 -3.38 -5.04
CA THR A 143 -6.14 -3.40 -4.23
C THR A 143 -7.02 -2.19 -4.52
N TYR A 144 -8.16 -2.07 -3.84
CA TYR A 144 -9.15 -0.99 -4.00
C TYR A 144 -8.77 0.26 -3.17
N ASN A 145 -9.21 1.45 -3.58
CA ASN A 145 -8.94 2.68 -2.82
C ASN A 145 -9.47 2.62 -1.38
N ASN A 146 -8.69 3.10 -0.41
CA ASN A 146 -8.84 2.95 1.05
C ASN A 146 -8.31 1.63 1.65
N ALA A 147 -7.97 0.61 0.86
CA ALA A 147 -7.38 -0.60 1.43
C ALA A 147 -5.94 -0.37 1.86
N VAL A 148 -5.59 -0.84 3.06
CA VAL A 148 -4.22 -0.80 3.60
C VAL A 148 -3.71 -2.23 3.70
N SER A 149 -2.78 -2.61 2.82
CA SER A 149 -2.08 -3.92 2.80
C SER A 149 -3.00 -5.14 2.91
N VAL A 150 -4.18 -5.05 2.31
CA VAL A 150 -5.10 -6.15 2.02
C VAL A 150 -5.30 -6.27 0.51
N ASP A 151 -5.52 -7.47 0.00
CA ASP A 151 -5.85 -7.68 -1.41
C ASP A 151 -7.25 -7.14 -1.74
N SER A 152 -7.64 -7.20 -3.03
CA SER A 152 -8.97 -6.74 -3.46
C SER A 152 -10.13 -7.49 -2.80
N SER A 153 -9.88 -8.66 -2.19
CA SER A 153 -10.85 -9.48 -1.45
C SER A 153 -10.70 -9.32 0.06
N GLN A 154 -9.98 -8.28 0.51
CA GLN A 154 -9.72 -7.94 1.92
C GLN A 154 -8.79 -8.91 2.66
N ASN A 155 -8.12 -9.84 1.99
CA ASN A 155 -7.16 -10.73 2.64
C ASN A 155 -5.85 -9.98 2.93
N PRO A 156 -5.39 -9.93 4.20
CA PRO A 156 -4.12 -9.32 4.57
C PRO A 156 -2.93 -9.90 3.79
N GLN A 157 -2.09 -9.02 3.24
CA GLN A 157 -0.87 -9.35 2.50
C GLN A 157 0.36 -8.90 3.29
N LEU A 158 1.39 -9.76 3.39
CA LEU A 158 2.61 -9.40 4.11
C LEU A 158 3.29 -8.19 3.48
N ASN A 159 3.66 -7.21 4.31
CA ASN A 159 4.33 -5.99 3.88
C ASN A 159 5.86 -6.07 4.03
N LEU A 160 6.58 -5.10 3.45
CA LEU A 160 8.06 -5.07 3.46
C LEU A 160 8.68 -5.03 4.86
N ILE A 161 8.06 -4.38 5.86
CA ILE A 161 8.58 -4.36 7.24
C ILE A 161 8.45 -5.75 7.86
N GLU A 162 7.31 -6.41 7.69
CA GLU A 162 7.11 -7.77 8.20
C GLU A 162 8.11 -8.74 7.59
N LEU A 163 8.30 -8.69 6.27
CA LEU A 163 9.25 -9.54 5.56
C LEU A 163 10.71 -9.24 5.97
N ALA A 164 11.06 -7.96 6.16
CA ALA A 164 12.38 -7.57 6.66
C ALA A 164 12.62 -8.07 8.09
N LYS A 165 11.62 -7.94 8.98
CA LYS A 165 11.68 -8.46 10.36
C LYS A 165 11.79 -9.99 10.39
N ALA A 166 11.04 -10.69 9.55
CA ALA A 166 11.12 -12.15 9.42
C ALA A 166 12.51 -12.62 8.99
N LYS A 167 13.22 -11.80 8.18
CA LYS A 167 14.62 -12.03 7.80
C LYS A 167 15.64 -11.52 8.85
N GLY A 168 15.19 -10.84 9.90
CA GLY A 168 16.04 -10.33 10.96
C GLY A 168 16.76 -9.01 10.61
N LEU A 169 16.26 -8.25 9.64
CA LEU A 169 16.73 -6.89 9.37
C LEU A 169 16.18 -5.93 10.43
N ALA A 170 16.87 -4.80 10.63
CA ALA A 170 16.25 -3.68 11.33
C ALA A 170 15.26 -2.95 10.40
N THR A 171 14.22 -2.36 10.96
CA THR A 171 13.17 -1.68 10.19
C THR A 171 12.86 -0.28 10.71
N GLY A 172 12.64 0.65 9.78
CA GLY A 172 12.25 2.02 10.10
C GLY A 172 11.16 2.58 9.20
N ASN A 173 10.34 3.46 9.75
CA ASN A 173 9.28 4.18 9.05
C ASN A 173 9.25 5.64 9.52
N VAL A 174 9.42 6.58 8.61
CA VAL A 174 9.51 8.03 8.88
C VAL A 174 8.55 8.77 7.97
N THR A 175 7.79 9.71 8.52
CA THR A 175 6.85 10.53 7.74
C THR A 175 6.68 11.93 8.33
N THR A 176 6.23 12.88 7.51
CA THR A 176 5.70 14.16 7.99
C THR A 176 4.19 14.14 8.27
N ALA A 177 3.48 13.05 7.97
CA ALA A 177 2.05 12.87 8.29
C ALA A 177 1.80 12.33 9.69
N GLU A 178 0.52 12.21 10.05
CA GLU A 178 0.05 11.27 11.07
C GLU A 178 0.55 9.84 10.71
N ILE A 179 1.17 9.12 11.64
CA ILE A 179 1.69 7.76 11.33
C ILE A 179 0.59 6.75 10.95
N GLN A 180 -0.66 7.10 11.24
CA GLN A 180 -1.85 6.34 10.86
C GLN A 180 -2.32 6.62 9.43
N ASP A 181 -1.79 7.65 8.78
CA ASP A 181 -2.12 7.92 7.39
C ASP A 181 -1.62 6.78 6.48
N ALA A 182 -2.16 6.69 5.27
CA ALA A 182 -2.04 5.49 4.45
C ALA A 182 -0.59 5.08 4.15
N THR A 183 0.25 6.01 3.71
CA THR A 183 1.62 5.76 3.27
C THR A 183 2.51 5.12 4.36
N PRO A 184 2.51 5.58 5.63
CA PRO A 184 3.17 4.84 6.70
C PRO A 184 2.38 3.58 7.11
N ALA A 185 1.05 3.65 7.16
CA ALA A 185 0.21 2.55 7.64
C ALA A 185 0.30 1.28 6.80
N VAL A 186 0.57 1.36 5.49
CA VAL A 186 0.75 0.18 4.61
C VAL A 186 1.95 -0.69 5.00
N LEU A 187 2.92 -0.14 5.73
CA LEU A 187 4.05 -0.91 6.27
C LEU A 187 3.82 -1.39 7.71
N GLU A 188 2.73 -0.97 8.34
CA GLU A 188 2.53 -1.17 9.79
C GLU A 188 1.24 -1.91 10.14
N SER A 189 0.30 -2.02 9.21
CA SER A 189 -1.04 -2.54 9.47
C SER A 189 -1.68 -3.18 8.24
N HIS A 190 -2.77 -3.89 8.47
CA HIS A 190 -3.70 -4.36 7.45
C HIS A 190 -5.09 -3.87 7.81
N SER A 191 -5.70 -3.09 6.92
CA SER A 191 -7.00 -2.47 7.18
C SER A 191 -7.86 -2.48 5.93
N THR A 192 -9.15 -2.80 6.10
CA THR A 192 -10.12 -2.69 5.00
C THR A 192 -10.45 -1.24 4.65
N GLN A 193 -10.14 -0.31 5.57
CA GLN A 193 -10.37 1.12 5.45
C GLN A 193 -9.21 1.91 6.05
N ARG A 194 -8.62 2.84 5.28
CA ARG A 194 -7.53 3.70 5.74
C ARG A 194 -7.93 4.60 6.90
N SER A 195 -9.22 4.92 7.05
CA SER A 195 -9.72 5.77 8.13
C SER A 195 -9.76 5.08 9.51
N CYS A 196 -9.42 3.79 9.61
CA CYS A 196 -9.41 3.02 10.85
C CYS A 196 -8.22 3.34 11.78
N TYR A 197 -8.07 4.61 12.16
CA TYR A 197 -6.85 5.15 12.79
C TYR A 197 -6.59 4.61 14.19
N GLY A 198 -7.58 4.67 15.08
CA GLY A 198 -7.44 4.25 16.48
C GLY A 198 -8.64 3.41 16.97
N PRO A 199 -8.55 2.82 18.18
CA PRO A 199 -9.59 1.97 18.76
C PRO A 199 -10.97 2.65 18.89
N GLN A 200 -10.96 3.98 19.05
CA GLN A 200 -12.13 4.85 19.19
C GLN A 200 -12.36 5.70 17.92
N GLY A 201 -11.76 5.28 16.80
CA GLY A 201 -11.91 5.93 15.49
C GLY A 201 -10.94 7.08 15.27
N LYS A 202 -11.36 8.10 14.53
CA LYS A 202 -10.49 9.21 14.10
C LYS A 202 -10.70 10.46 14.98
N THR A 203 -10.60 10.25 16.29
CA THR A 203 -10.73 11.28 17.33
C THR A 203 -9.48 11.27 18.23
N ASP A 204 -9.37 12.19 19.19
CA ASP A 204 -8.35 12.15 20.25
C ASP A 204 -8.73 11.21 21.42
N GLY A 205 -9.80 10.42 21.29
CA GLY A 205 -10.39 9.61 22.35
C GLY A 205 -11.52 10.28 23.14
N SER A 206 -11.81 11.56 22.86
CA SER A 206 -12.96 12.27 23.45
C SER A 206 -14.33 11.73 23.03
N SER A 207 -14.38 11.00 21.91
CA SER A 207 -15.58 10.30 21.42
C SER A 207 -15.19 9.05 20.64
N ASP A 208 -16.15 8.15 20.45
CA ASP A 208 -15.96 6.92 19.67
C ASP A 208 -16.75 7.01 18.36
N ASP A 209 -16.02 7.11 17.25
CA ASP A 209 -16.58 7.00 15.90
C ASP A 209 -16.03 5.80 15.11
N SER A 210 -15.38 4.84 15.80
CA SER A 210 -14.71 3.68 15.20
C SER A 210 -15.60 2.90 14.23
N ALA A 211 -16.86 2.65 14.59
CA ALA A 211 -17.82 1.94 13.75
C ALA A 211 -18.20 2.66 12.43
N LYS A 212 -17.87 3.95 12.29
CA LYS A 212 -18.03 4.72 11.04
C LYS A 212 -16.77 4.68 10.16
N ARG A 213 -15.62 4.37 10.76
CA ARG A 213 -14.30 4.46 10.14
C ARG A 213 -13.72 3.10 9.76
N CYS A 214 -14.03 2.09 10.56
CA CYS A 214 -13.52 0.73 10.41
C CYS A 214 -14.64 -0.23 9.97
N ASP A 215 -14.26 -1.33 9.32
CA ASP A 215 -15.08 -2.54 9.41
C ASP A 215 -15.15 -2.95 10.88
N VAL A 216 -16.37 -3.10 11.41
CA VAL A 216 -16.58 -3.48 12.81
C VAL A 216 -15.92 -4.82 13.13
N ALA A 217 -15.80 -5.73 12.17
CA ALA A 217 -15.14 -7.03 12.37
C ALA A 217 -13.61 -6.91 12.52
N GLN A 218 -13.01 -5.79 12.11
CA GLN A 218 -11.58 -5.52 12.28
C GLN A 218 -11.26 -5.03 13.70
N LEU A 219 -12.20 -4.42 14.41
CA LEU A 219 -11.97 -3.87 15.76
C LEU A 219 -11.63 -4.98 16.77
N LYS A 220 -10.64 -4.74 17.66
CA LYS A 220 -10.21 -5.75 18.64
C LYS A 220 -11.35 -6.19 19.56
N GLN A 221 -12.25 -5.29 19.96
CA GLN A 221 -13.40 -5.67 20.79
C GLN A 221 -14.38 -6.64 20.13
N ASN A 222 -14.32 -6.77 18.80
CA ASN A 222 -15.15 -7.68 18.02
C ASN A 222 -14.36 -8.91 17.51
N GLY A 223 -13.15 -9.15 18.06
CA GLY A 223 -12.30 -10.28 17.69
C GLY A 223 -11.45 -10.05 16.43
N GLY A 224 -11.31 -8.80 15.99
CA GLY A 224 -10.46 -8.42 14.86
C GLY A 224 -9.02 -8.07 15.24
N ILE A 225 -8.19 -7.88 14.22
CA ILE A 225 -6.76 -7.57 14.38
C ILE A 225 -6.46 -6.15 14.89
N GLY A 226 -7.45 -5.27 14.94
CA GLY A 226 -7.41 -3.94 15.56
C GLY A 226 -7.30 -2.77 14.59
N SER A 227 -7.30 -1.58 15.18
CA SER A 227 -7.04 -0.32 14.47
C SER A 227 -5.60 -0.23 13.98
N ILE A 228 -5.33 0.73 13.09
CA ILE A 228 -3.99 1.00 12.55
C ILE A 228 -2.99 1.28 13.69
N SER A 229 -3.35 2.13 14.66
CA SER A 229 -2.46 2.47 15.78
C SER A 229 -2.14 1.26 16.68
N GLU A 230 -3.11 0.36 16.89
CA GLU A 230 -2.87 -0.87 17.64
C GLU A 230 -1.96 -1.84 16.87
N GLN A 231 -2.20 -1.98 15.57
CA GLN A 231 -1.41 -2.85 14.71
C GLN A 231 0.02 -2.33 14.51
N LEU A 232 0.24 -1.02 14.49
CA LEU A 232 1.57 -0.40 14.49
C LEU A 232 2.41 -0.88 15.69
N LEU A 233 1.81 -0.87 16.88
CA LEU A 233 2.47 -1.37 18.09
C LEU A 233 2.76 -2.88 17.98
N ASP A 234 1.93 -3.64 17.27
CA ASP A 234 2.12 -5.07 17.02
C ASP A 234 3.20 -5.34 15.95
N THR A 235 3.30 -4.51 14.92
CA THR A 235 4.35 -4.58 13.90
C THR A 235 5.71 -4.24 14.46
N ARG A 236 5.79 -3.25 15.35
CA ARG A 236 6.98 -2.99 16.19
C ARG A 236 8.26 -2.82 15.36
N ALA A 237 8.24 -1.87 14.43
CA ALA A 237 9.47 -1.44 13.77
C ALA A 237 10.50 -0.94 14.79
N ASP A 238 11.80 -1.05 14.48
CA ASP A 238 12.85 -0.58 15.39
C ASP A 238 12.82 0.96 15.53
N VAL A 239 12.38 1.67 14.48
CA VAL A 239 12.25 3.14 14.45
C VAL A 239 10.94 3.57 13.78
N THR A 240 10.06 4.26 14.49
CA THR A 240 8.88 4.92 13.93
C THR A 240 8.88 6.39 14.34
N ILE A 241 8.88 7.30 13.36
CA ILE A 241 8.93 8.76 13.59
C ILE A 241 7.89 9.45 12.70
N GLY A 242 7.04 10.29 13.27
CA GLY A 242 6.04 11.06 12.51
C GLY A 242 5.19 11.97 13.37
N GLY A 243 3.97 12.27 12.95
CA GLY A 243 2.92 12.93 13.73
C GLY A 243 1.86 11.95 14.24
N GLY A 244 0.66 12.45 14.57
CA GLY A 244 -0.48 11.61 14.96
C GLY A 244 -0.47 11.13 16.42
N SER A 245 0.16 11.88 17.33
CA SER A 245 0.21 11.53 18.76
C SER A 245 -1.17 11.46 19.42
N LYS A 246 -2.15 12.23 18.95
CA LYS A 246 -3.49 12.30 19.56
C LYS A 246 -4.22 10.95 19.60
N TYR A 247 -4.00 10.08 18.61
CA TYR A 247 -4.65 8.76 18.60
C TYR A 247 -4.06 7.79 19.63
N PHE A 248 -2.88 8.09 20.16
CA PHE A 248 -2.28 7.30 21.23
C PHE A 248 -2.82 7.63 22.63
N ASN A 249 -3.59 8.72 22.75
CA ASN A 249 -4.41 9.02 23.95
C ASN A 249 -5.66 8.14 24.03
N GLN A 250 -6.06 7.48 22.95
CA GLN A 250 -7.19 6.56 22.95
C GLN A 250 -6.90 5.32 23.77
N THR A 251 -7.96 4.75 24.34
CA THR A 251 -7.89 3.52 25.13
C THR A 251 -8.12 2.29 24.27
N ALA A 252 -7.33 1.23 24.48
CA ALA A 252 -7.61 -0.06 23.89
C ALA A 252 -8.93 -0.61 24.44
N GLN A 253 -9.79 -1.09 23.55
CA GLN A 253 -11.15 -1.53 23.92
C GLN A 253 -11.20 -3.01 24.33
N ALA A 254 -10.16 -3.80 24.02
CA ALA A 254 -10.06 -5.21 24.33
C ALA A 254 -8.59 -5.68 24.33
N GLY A 255 -8.39 -6.97 24.60
CA GLY A 255 -7.07 -7.58 24.69
C GLY A 255 -6.35 -7.28 26.02
N GLU A 256 -5.06 -7.63 26.07
CA GLU A 256 -4.22 -7.52 27.27
C GLU A 256 -4.17 -6.09 27.86
N TYR A 257 -4.30 -5.07 27.01
CA TYR A 257 -4.18 -3.66 27.39
C TYR A 257 -5.55 -2.95 27.48
N ALA A 258 -6.66 -3.69 27.51
CA ALA A 258 -7.99 -3.11 27.60
C ALA A 258 -8.10 -2.08 28.74
N GLY A 259 -8.61 -0.89 28.42
CA GLY A 259 -8.76 0.24 29.36
C GLY A 259 -7.50 1.08 29.57
N LYS A 260 -6.34 0.71 29.00
CA LYS A 260 -5.13 1.54 28.99
C LYS A 260 -5.05 2.34 27.69
N THR A 261 -4.43 3.51 27.76
CA THR A 261 -4.08 4.30 26.57
C THR A 261 -3.05 3.55 25.72
N LEU A 262 -3.02 3.82 24.42
CA LEU A 262 -1.98 3.23 23.58
C LEU A 262 -0.58 3.76 23.95
N TRP A 263 -0.47 4.96 24.53
CA TRP A 263 0.78 5.45 25.12
C TRP A 263 1.27 4.59 26.29
N GLU A 264 0.37 4.23 27.21
CA GLU A 264 0.69 3.30 28.30
C GLU A 264 1.07 1.93 27.76
N GLN A 265 0.31 1.42 26.79
CA GLN A 265 0.63 0.17 26.10
C GLN A 265 2.02 0.21 25.47
N ALA A 266 2.38 1.28 24.75
CA ALA A 266 3.70 1.41 24.14
C ALA A 266 4.82 1.38 25.21
N LYS A 267 4.65 2.13 26.30
CA LYS A 267 5.63 2.16 27.41
C LYS A 267 5.77 0.79 28.07
N GLU A 268 4.67 0.09 28.36
CA GLU A 268 4.70 -1.26 28.95
C GLU A 268 5.32 -2.30 28.02
N ARG A 269 5.17 -2.10 26.70
CA ARG A 269 5.85 -2.90 25.67
C ARG A 269 7.31 -2.47 25.44
N GLY A 270 7.85 -1.57 26.25
CA GLY A 270 9.27 -1.19 26.25
C GLY A 270 9.68 -0.22 25.14
N TYR A 271 8.74 0.50 24.52
CA TYR A 271 9.09 1.54 23.54
C TYR A 271 9.79 2.73 24.22
N GLN A 272 10.77 3.29 23.53
CA GLN A 272 11.21 4.66 23.77
C GLN A 272 10.17 5.58 23.14
N THR A 273 9.37 6.24 23.97
CA THR A 273 8.29 7.12 23.52
C THR A 273 8.72 8.59 23.57
N VAL A 274 8.46 9.32 22.49
CA VAL A 274 8.58 10.78 22.41
C VAL A 274 7.24 11.34 21.95
N GLU A 275 6.70 12.29 22.70
CA GLU A 275 5.41 12.91 22.43
C GLU A 275 5.59 14.42 22.34
N ASN A 276 5.47 14.97 21.13
CA ASN A 276 5.49 16.40 20.83
C ASN A 276 6.72 17.15 21.38
N ASP A 277 7.89 16.48 21.49
CA ASP A 277 9.12 17.04 22.07
C ASP A 277 10.34 16.85 21.16
N VAL A 278 10.73 17.93 20.48
CA VAL A 278 11.90 17.98 19.59
C VAL A 278 13.21 17.74 20.34
N ASN A 279 13.34 18.16 21.60
CA ASN A 279 14.57 17.94 22.36
C ASN A 279 14.73 16.47 22.76
N ALA A 280 13.63 15.85 23.21
CA ALA A 280 13.62 14.41 23.51
C ALA A 280 13.92 13.59 22.24
N PHE A 281 13.36 13.98 21.09
CA PHE A 281 13.69 13.40 19.78
C PHE A 281 15.19 13.50 19.46
N SER A 282 15.78 14.70 19.56
CA SER A 282 17.21 14.88 19.27
C SER A 282 18.11 14.04 20.19
N ALA A 283 17.68 13.81 21.44
CA ALA A 283 18.39 13.01 22.44
C ALA A 283 18.24 11.48 22.26
N LEU A 284 17.41 11.01 21.32
CA LEU A 284 17.24 9.58 21.07
C LEU A 284 18.56 8.90 20.69
N SER A 285 18.78 7.73 21.27
CA SER A 285 19.88 6.82 20.98
C SER A 285 19.36 5.38 20.91
N TYR A 286 20.09 4.53 20.21
CA TYR A 286 19.77 3.11 20.15
C TYR A 286 19.83 2.49 21.57
N LYS A 287 18.85 1.64 21.87
CA LYS A 287 18.81 0.81 23.09
C LYS A 287 18.29 -0.58 22.71
N GLU A 288 19.01 -1.60 23.15
CA GLU A 288 18.67 -2.99 22.90
C GLU A 288 17.24 -3.30 23.37
N ASN A 289 16.44 -3.91 22.50
CA ASN A 289 15.04 -4.26 22.73
C ASN A 289 14.08 -3.10 23.10
N GLN A 290 14.48 -1.85 22.85
CA GLN A 290 13.62 -0.67 23.08
C GLN A 290 13.40 0.11 21.77
N PRO A 291 12.42 -0.31 20.94
CA PRO A 291 12.10 0.37 19.68
C PRO A 291 11.67 1.81 19.93
N VAL A 292 11.91 2.69 18.95
CA VAL A 292 11.55 4.12 19.04
C VAL A 292 10.16 4.35 18.47
N LEU A 293 9.32 5.05 19.22
CA LEU A 293 8.08 5.66 18.76
C LEU A 293 8.12 7.15 19.09
N ALA A 294 8.41 7.98 18.09
CA ALA A 294 8.51 9.43 18.25
C ALA A 294 7.45 10.15 17.43
N LEU A 295 6.40 10.62 18.11
CA LEU A 295 5.28 11.33 17.49
C LEU A 295 5.38 12.81 17.87
N LEU A 296 5.74 13.66 16.90
CA LEU A 296 6.19 15.04 17.11
C LEU A 296 5.08 16.09 16.91
N GLY A 297 3.86 15.66 16.63
CA GLY A 297 2.67 16.51 16.58
C GLY A 297 1.39 15.69 16.77
N ASP A 298 0.32 16.34 17.23
CA ASP A 298 -1.00 15.73 17.39
C ASP A 298 -1.57 15.20 16.07
N GLY A 299 -1.31 15.93 14.99
CA GLY A 299 -1.70 15.56 13.64
C GLY A 299 -0.51 15.52 12.67
N ASN A 300 -0.74 15.88 11.41
CA ASN A 300 0.33 16.10 10.44
C ASN A 300 1.32 17.16 10.94
N LEU A 301 2.60 17.00 10.61
CA LEU A 301 3.63 17.96 11.00
C LEU A 301 3.50 19.27 10.20
N PRO A 302 3.81 20.43 10.80
CA PRO A 302 3.71 21.72 10.11
C PRO A 302 4.65 21.81 8.90
N THR A 303 4.19 22.41 7.81
CA THR A 303 4.94 22.55 6.55
C THR A 303 6.08 23.57 6.61
N GLN A 304 7.11 23.44 5.77
CA GLN A 304 8.28 24.32 5.69
C GLN A 304 7.93 25.76 5.33
N PHE A 305 7.04 25.96 4.35
CA PHE A 305 6.61 27.29 3.91
C PHE A 305 5.17 27.60 4.33
N ASN A 306 4.89 28.89 4.49
CA ASN A 306 3.58 29.42 4.81
C ASN A 306 2.57 29.14 3.70
N ASP A 307 1.31 29.07 4.11
CA ASP A 307 0.18 28.88 3.22
C ASP A 307 -0.03 30.06 2.28
N THR A 308 -0.17 29.77 0.99
CA THR A 308 -0.51 30.72 -0.07
C THR A 308 -1.52 30.10 -1.02
N PRO A 309 -2.81 30.06 -0.66
CA PRO A 309 -3.83 29.46 -1.50
C PRO A 309 -3.88 30.11 -2.88
N ALA A 310 -4.10 29.27 -3.89
CA ALA A 310 -4.37 29.71 -5.24
C ALA A 310 -5.72 30.45 -5.33
N LEU A 311 -5.81 31.40 -6.26
CA LEU A 311 -6.99 32.25 -6.41
C LEU A 311 -7.57 32.12 -7.81
N THR A 312 -8.81 32.57 -7.99
CA THR A 312 -9.42 32.70 -9.32
C THR A 312 -8.58 33.63 -10.20
N GLN A 313 -8.65 33.47 -11.53
CA GLN A 313 -7.85 34.25 -12.49
C GLN A 313 -7.77 35.75 -12.13
N LYS A 314 -8.93 36.42 -11.99
CA LYS A 314 -8.99 37.86 -11.70
C LYS A 314 -8.28 38.24 -10.41
N LEU A 315 -8.44 37.43 -9.35
CA LEU A 315 -7.81 37.70 -8.06
C LEU A 315 -6.31 37.41 -8.09
N THR A 316 -5.89 36.39 -8.86
CA THR A 316 -4.48 36.07 -9.10
C THR A 316 -3.77 37.21 -9.83
N GLU A 317 -4.37 37.73 -10.91
CA GLU A 317 -3.85 38.88 -11.66
C GLU A 317 -3.75 40.14 -10.77
N GLN A 318 -4.72 40.35 -9.87
CA GLN A 318 -4.69 41.46 -8.91
C GLN A 318 -3.61 41.31 -7.84
N ARG A 319 -3.40 40.09 -7.32
CA ARG A 319 -2.35 39.80 -6.33
C ARG A 319 -0.96 39.93 -6.94
N GLY A 320 -0.79 39.53 -8.20
CA GLY A 320 0.50 39.48 -8.87
C GLY A 320 1.42 38.39 -8.31
N ALA A 321 2.70 38.47 -8.66
CA ALA A 321 3.69 37.46 -8.31
C ALA A 321 4.11 37.54 -6.83
N ILE A 322 4.17 36.40 -6.16
CA ILE A 322 4.55 36.27 -4.74
C ILE A 322 5.82 35.45 -4.55
N GLN A 323 6.51 35.65 -3.43
CA GLN A 323 7.58 34.76 -2.97
C GLN A 323 7.12 34.02 -1.72
N CYS A 324 7.43 32.74 -1.64
CA CYS A 324 7.18 31.92 -0.46
C CYS A 324 8.00 32.40 0.73
N SER A 325 7.44 32.22 1.93
CA SER A 325 8.07 32.57 3.20
C SER A 325 8.06 31.37 4.14
N THR A 326 9.05 31.26 5.02
CA THR A 326 9.15 30.18 5.99
C THR A 326 8.02 30.22 7.00
N ASN A 327 7.44 29.06 7.29
CA ASN A 327 6.47 28.87 8.36
C ASN A 327 7.20 28.84 9.71
N PRO A 328 6.88 29.74 10.66
CA PRO A 328 7.50 29.74 11.99
C PRO A 328 7.26 28.45 12.78
N SER A 329 6.17 27.75 12.52
CA SER A 329 5.82 26.49 13.19
C SER A 329 6.51 25.26 12.61
N TRP A 330 7.21 25.38 11.47
CA TRP A 330 7.95 24.25 10.89
C TRP A 330 8.98 23.71 11.88
N LEU A 331 8.96 22.40 12.11
CA LEU A 331 9.84 21.76 13.09
C LEU A 331 11.31 21.73 12.63
N GLY A 332 11.59 21.99 11.35
CA GLY A 332 12.94 22.22 10.84
C GLY A 332 13.55 23.55 11.31
N ASN A 333 12.76 24.48 11.84
CA ASN A 333 13.30 25.66 12.51
C ASN A 333 13.97 25.24 13.82
N LYS A 334 15.20 25.71 14.04
CA LYS A 334 15.90 25.45 15.29
C LYS A 334 15.18 26.10 16.47
N ASN A 335 14.92 25.31 17.50
CA ASN A 335 14.40 25.80 18.77
C ASN A 335 15.52 26.49 19.59
N ALA A 336 15.20 26.95 20.80
CA ALA A 336 16.15 27.64 21.67
C ALA A 336 17.37 26.80 22.09
N ALA A 337 17.27 25.47 22.06
CA ALA A 337 18.37 24.54 22.31
C ALA A 337 19.20 24.23 21.04
N GLY A 338 18.85 24.82 19.90
CA GLY A 338 19.52 24.58 18.61
C GLY A 338 19.07 23.29 17.92
N ASN A 339 18.05 22.61 18.44
CA ASN A 339 17.51 21.36 17.92
C ASN A 339 16.37 21.61 16.93
N SER A 340 16.20 20.70 15.97
CA SER A 340 15.13 20.70 14.96
C SER A 340 14.69 19.27 14.65
N ALA A 341 13.56 19.14 13.97
CA ALA A 341 12.99 17.88 13.50
C ALA A 341 12.39 18.03 12.09
N SER A 342 13.16 18.58 11.15
CA SER A 342 12.84 18.52 9.72
C SER A 342 12.79 17.07 9.22
N LEU A 343 12.24 16.80 8.04
CA LEU A 343 12.31 15.45 7.45
C LEU A 343 13.76 14.98 7.28
N ALA A 344 14.68 15.90 7.01
CA ALA A 344 16.11 15.61 6.99
C ALA A 344 16.65 15.20 8.36
N ASP A 345 16.29 15.90 9.45
CA ASP A 345 16.70 15.54 10.81
C ASP A 345 16.12 14.19 11.25
N MET A 346 14.86 13.90 10.90
CA MET A 346 14.21 12.61 11.17
C MET A 346 14.88 11.46 10.40
N THR A 347 15.19 11.68 9.13
CA THR A 347 15.93 10.71 8.30
C THR A 347 17.33 10.45 8.86
N ASP A 348 18.03 11.53 9.22
CA ASP A 348 19.37 11.49 9.80
C ASP A 348 19.38 10.66 11.09
N LYS A 349 18.43 10.93 12.00
CA LYS A 349 18.26 10.21 13.26
C LYS A 349 17.85 8.75 13.05
N ALA A 350 16.93 8.48 12.13
CA ALA A 350 16.49 7.11 11.84
C ALA A 350 17.66 6.24 11.35
N ILE A 351 18.49 6.78 10.44
CA ILE A 351 19.67 6.08 9.94
C ILE A 351 20.68 5.84 11.07
N ASP A 352 20.91 6.80 11.98
CA ASP A 352 21.79 6.57 13.14
C ASP A 352 21.29 5.44 14.05
N LEU A 353 20.00 5.44 14.37
CA LEU A 353 19.38 4.43 15.22
C LEU A 353 19.43 3.04 14.58
N LEU A 354 19.16 2.96 13.27
CA LEU A 354 19.23 1.71 12.52
C LEU A 354 20.67 1.22 12.39
N GLN A 355 21.62 2.08 12.01
CA GLN A 355 23.04 1.70 11.90
C GLN A 355 23.65 1.27 13.25
N ALA A 356 23.19 1.85 14.36
CA ALA A 356 23.58 1.43 15.71
C ALA A 356 22.93 0.12 16.17
N ASN A 357 21.88 -0.35 15.49
CA ASN A 357 21.22 -1.63 15.80
C ASN A 357 22.13 -2.81 15.36
N PRO A 358 22.49 -3.74 16.26
CA PRO A 358 23.32 -4.90 15.91
C PRO A 358 22.74 -5.75 14.76
N LYS A 359 21.41 -5.79 14.60
CA LYS A 359 20.76 -6.45 13.45
C LYS A 359 21.25 -5.89 12.11
N SER A 360 21.48 -4.59 12.03
CA SER A 360 21.94 -3.93 10.81
C SER A 360 23.40 -4.25 10.47
N SER A 361 24.22 -4.59 11.46
CA SER A 361 25.59 -5.04 11.19
C SER A 361 25.59 -6.38 10.44
N SER A 362 24.75 -7.33 10.83
CA SER A 362 24.66 -8.67 10.20
C SER A 362 23.76 -8.73 8.98
N ASN A 363 22.56 -8.13 9.06
CA ASN A 363 21.48 -8.34 8.09
C ASN A 363 21.13 -7.07 7.29
N GLY A 364 21.49 -5.89 7.82
CA GLY A 364 21.14 -4.59 7.24
C GLY A 364 19.79 -4.05 7.70
N PHE A 365 19.23 -3.10 6.96
CA PHE A 365 17.96 -2.46 7.31
C PHE A 365 17.09 -2.10 6.10
N PHE A 366 15.79 -1.97 6.36
CA PHE A 366 14.82 -1.33 5.47
C PHE A 366 14.28 -0.06 6.14
N LEU A 367 14.23 1.05 5.40
CA LEU A 367 13.71 2.33 5.87
C LEU A 367 12.78 2.93 4.81
N GLN A 368 11.56 3.31 5.19
CA GLN A 368 10.73 4.22 4.40
C GLN A 368 10.82 5.64 4.99
N VAL A 369 10.88 6.64 4.12
CA VAL A 369 10.83 8.06 4.46
C VAL A 369 9.83 8.75 3.54
N GLU A 370 8.88 9.47 4.13
CA GLU A 370 7.80 10.13 3.39
C GLU A 370 7.80 11.66 3.60
N GLY A 371 7.78 12.40 2.49
CA GLY A 371 7.35 13.80 2.46
C GLY A 371 5.87 13.87 2.12
N ALA A 372 5.01 13.82 3.14
CA ALA A 372 3.58 13.54 2.98
C ALA A 372 2.76 14.77 2.57
N SER A 373 3.16 15.95 3.03
CA SER A 373 2.41 17.17 2.78
C SER A 373 2.66 17.78 1.39
N ILE A 374 3.38 17.10 0.48
CA ILE A 374 3.42 17.52 -0.93
C ILE A 374 2.00 17.41 -1.51
N ASP A 375 1.40 16.22 -1.44
CA ASP A 375 0.01 15.92 -1.77
C ASP A 375 -0.97 16.84 -1.03
N LYS A 376 -0.89 16.89 0.30
CA LYS A 376 -1.86 17.65 1.13
C LYS A 376 -1.91 19.14 0.75
N GLN A 377 -0.77 19.71 0.40
CA GLN A 377 -0.71 21.11 -0.03
C GLN A 377 -1.13 21.30 -1.49
N ASP A 378 -1.02 20.26 -2.33
CA ASP A 378 -1.57 20.26 -3.69
C ASP A 378 -3.11 20.16 -3.68
N HIS A 379 -3.69 19.30 -2.82
CA HIS A 379 -5.13 19.29 -2.48
C HIS A 379 -5.65 20.67 -2.11
N ALA A 380 -4.89 21.39 -1.27
CA ALA A 380 -5.21 22.75 -0.81
C ALA A 380 -4.91 23.85 -1.84
N ALA A 381 -4.47 23.50 -3.05
CA ALA A 381 -4.03 24.43 -4.10
C ALA A 381 -3.00 25.45 -3.58
N ASN A 382 -2.06 25.01 -2.75
CA ASN A 382 -1.08 25.83 -2.05
C ASN A 382 0.34 25.55 -2.57
N ALA A 383 0.73 26.28 -3.61
CA ALA A 383 2.03 26.14 -4.26
C ALA A 383 3.21 26.33 -3.29
N CYS A 384 3.18 27.31 -2.38
CA CYS A 384 4.30 27.50 -1.45
C CYS A 384 4.43 26.36 -0.47
N GLY A 385 3.32 25.87 0.11
CA GLY A 385 3.36 24.68 0.95
C GLY A 385 3.97 23.50 0.22
N GLN A 386 3.42 23.17 -0.95
CA GLN A 386 3.86 22.07 -1.80
C GLN A 386 5.37 22.14 -2.13
N ILE A 387 5.86 23.30 -2.56
CA ILE A 387 7.27 23.53 -2.88
C ILE A 387 8.17 23.34 -1.65
N GLY A 388 7.72 23.84 -0.49
CA GLY A 388 8.46 23.72 0.77
C GLY A 388 8.62 22.26 1.20
N GLU A 389 7.59 21.43 1.02
CA GLU A 389 7.64 20.00 1.36
C GLU A 389 8.51 19.20 0.39
N THR A 390 8.50 19.54 -0.92
CA THR A 390 9.42 18.95 -1.89
C THR A 390 10.88 19.29 -1.58
N ASP A 391 11.16 20.51 -1.09
CA ASP A 391 12.49 20.92 -0.61
C ASP A 391 12.93 20.15 0.65
N ASP A 392 12.01 19.90 1.60
CA ASP A 392 12.32 19.11 2.80
C ASP A 392 12.64 17.64 2.44
N LEU A 393 11.91 17.05 1.49
CA LEU A 393 12.22 15.73 0.94
C LEU A 393 13.57 15.68 0.22
N ASP A 394 13.91 16.70 -0.59
CA ASP A 394 15.23 16.81 -1.23
C ASP A 394 16.37 16.81 -0.21
N LYS A 395 16.21 17.56 0.89
CA LYS A 395 17.17 17.61 1.99
C LYS A 395 17.27 16.28 2.73
N ALA A 396 16.16 15.56 2.89
CA ALA A 396 16.14 14.23 3.50
C ALA A 396 16.91 13.20 2.66
N ILE A 397 16.72 13.19 1.34
CA ILE A 397 17.49 12.35 0.42
C ILE A 397 18.98 12.72 0.49
N SER A 398 19.29 14.03 0.51
CA SER A 398 20.65 14.53 0.66
C SER A 398 21.30 14.13 1.99
N ALA A 399 20.53 14.06 3.09
CA ALA A 399 21.02 13.60 4.38
C ALA A 399 21.35 12.10 4.34
N ALA A 400 20.49 11.28 3.76
CA ALA A 400 20.75 9.84 3.60
C ALA A 400 21.99 9.56 2.74
N LEU A 401 22.15 10.26 1.62
CA LEU A 401 23.32 10.12 0.74
C LEU A 401 24.66 10.39 1.46
N LYS A 402 24.66 11.23 2.52
CA LYS A 402 25.86 11.50 3.32
C LYS A 402 26.15 10.41 4.35
N LYS A 403 25.19 9.55 4.68
CA LYS A 403 25.28 8.55 5.74
C LYS A 403 25.42 7.10 5.28
N VAL A 404 25.13 6.82 4.01
CA VAL A 404 25.12 5.45 3.50
C VAL A 404 26.17 5.21 2.42
N ASP A 405 26.60 3.94 2.32
CA ASP A 405 27.46 3.46 1.25
C ASP A 405 26.60 2.88 0.12
N LEU A 406 26.57 3.58 -1.02
CA LEU A 406 25.78 3.16 -2.20
C LEU A 406 26.32 1.90 -2.90
N SER A 407 27.47 1.36 -2.47
CA SER A 407 27.94 0.05 -2.93
C SER A 407 27.14 -1.10 -2.32
N ASN A 408 26.50 -0.86 -1.16
CA ASN A 408 25.70 -1.84 -0.43
C ASN A 408 24.29 -1.33 -0.03
N THR A 409 23.95 -0.09 -0.31
CA THR A 409 22.65 0.51 -0.01
C THR A 409 21.95 0.87 -1.30
N LEU A 410 20.71 0.41 -1.47
CA LEU A 410 19.81 0.82 -2.54
C LEU A 410 18.93 1.96 -2.04
N ILE A 411 18.99 3.11 -2.69
CA ILE A 411 18.05 4.22 -2.49
C ILE A 411 17.08 4.25 -3.66
N ILE A 412 15.79 4.34 -3.37
CA ILE A 412 14.71 4.51 -4.34
C ILE A 412 13.96 5.80 -3.99
N VAL A 413 13.62 6.60 -5.00
CA VAL A 413 12.79 7.79 -4.85
C VAL A 413 11.67 7.74 -5.87
N THR A 414 10.43 7.91 -5.41
CA THR A 414 9.22 7.94 -6.24
C THR A 414 8.10 8.71 -5.53
N ALA A 415 6.97 8.85 -6.18
CA ALA A 415 5.69 9.24 -5.57
C ALA A 415 4.71 8.08 -5.64
N ASP A 416 3.59 8.17 -4.95
CA ASP A 416 2.54 7.15 -4.92
C ASP A 416 1.49 7.33 -6.04
N HIS A 417 1.17 8.58 -6.39
CA HIS A 417 0.41 8.99 -7.58
C HIS A 417 0.83 10.39 -8.05
N ALA A 418 0.31 10.81 -9.21
CA ALA A 418 0.47 12.18 -9.70
C ALA A 418 -0.62 13.09 -9.11
N HIS A 419 -0.44 14.41 -9.23
CA HIS A 419 -1.41 15.39 -8.73
C HIS A 419 -1.80 16.42 -9.80
N THR A 420 -2.62 17.41 -9.44
CA THR A 420 -3.21 18.38 -10.36
C THR A 420 -2.31 19.54 -10.75
N SER A 421 -1.25 19.85 -10.00
CA SER A 421 -0.55 21.12 -10.19
C SER A 421 0.08 21.18 -11.58
N GLN A 422 -0.14 22.28 -12.31
CA GLN A 422 0.36 22.45 -13.68
C GLN A 422 1.09 23.79 -13.83
N ILE A 423 2.25 23.77 -14.47
CA ILE A 423 2.94 24.98 -14.92
C ILE A 423 2.29 25.43 -16.23
N VAL A 424 1.75 26.65 -16.23
CA VAL A 424 1.02 27.23 -17.37
C VAL A 424 1.61 28.60 -17.76
N GLY A 425 1.28 29.08 -18.96
CA GLY A 425 1.76 30.38 -19.44
C GLY A 425 1.10 31.58 -18.74
N GLU A 426 -0.19 31.46 -18.42
CA GLU A 426 -1.02 32.50 -17.80
C GLU A 426 -2.12 31.84 -16.96
N PRO A 427 -2.69 32.51 -15.92
CA PRO A 427 -3.75 31.94 -15.11
C PRO A 427 -5.01 31.63 -15.95
N PRO A 428 -5.45 30.36 -16.08
CA PRO A 428 -6.63 30.02 -16.87
C PRO A 428 -7.93 30.45 -16.19
N ALA A 429 -8.94 30.82 -16.99
CA ALA A 429 -10.21 31.35 -16.50
C ALA A 429 -11.05 30.37 -15.67
N TYR A 430 -10.83 29.06 -15.82
CA TYR A 430 -11.64 28.01 -15.20
C TYR A 430 -11.00 27.38 -13.96
N ALA A 431 -9.77 27.76 -13.61
CA ALA A 431 -8.98 27.09 -12.56
C ALA A 431 -8.51 28.09 -11.49
N LEU A 432 -8.01 27.56 -10.38
CA LEU A 432 -7.27 28.37 -9.41
C LEU A 432 -5.80 28.48 -9.85
N SER A 433 -5.14 29.60 -9.52
CA SER A 433 -3.72 29.77 -9.80
C SER A 433 -2.96 30.57 -8.77
N THR A 434 -1.64 30.40 -8.77
CA THR A 434 -0.69 31.26 -8.08
C THR A 434 0.41 31.66 -9.05
N ILE A 435 0.77 32.95 -9.06
CA ILE A 435 1.96 33.44 -9.76
C ILE A 435 3.08 33.51 -8.72
N LEU A 436 4.10 32.68 -8.88
CA LEU A 436 5.30 32.70 -8.06
C LEU A 436 6.37 33.55 -8.72
N LYS A 437 7.23 34.16 -7.91
CA LYS A 437 8.46 34.82 -8.34
C LYS A 437 9.65 34.06 -7.79
N SER A 438 10.38 33.36 -8.65
CA SER A 438 11.56 32.60 -8.24
C SER A 438 12.58 33.51 -7.52
N PRO A 439 13.04 33.14 -6.31
CA PRO A 439 14.13 33.85 -5.63
C PRO A 439 15.49 33.70 -6.31
N VAL A 440 15.64 32.77 -7.27
CA VAL A 440 16.92 32.48 -7.93
C VAL A 440 17.20 33.46 -9.07
N ASP A 441 16.24 33.61 -9.99
CA ASP A 441 16.41 34.37 -11.24
C ASP A 441 15.31 35.42 -11.45
N GLY A 442 14.34 35.52 -10.54
CA GLY A 442 13.21 36.44 -10.64
C GLY A 442 12.16 36.03 -11.67
N ALA A 443 12.26 34.83 -12.26
CA ALA A 443 11.29 34.30 -13.21
C ALA A 443 9.89 34.19 -12.57
N GLN A 444 8.86 34.46 -13.37
CA GLN A 444 7.48 34.24 -12.96
C GLN A 444 7.05 32.84 -13.37
N ILE A 445 6.49 32.09 -12.42
CA ILE A 445 6.01 30.72 -12.63
C ILE A 445 4.52 30.73 -12.29
N VAL A 446 3.67 30.41 -13.25
CA VAL A 446 2.22 30.31 -13.01
C VAL A 446 1.89 28.85 -12.75
N VAL A 447 1.43 28.56 -11.53
CA VAL A 447 0.98 27.22 -11.12
C VAL A 447 -0.54 27.22 -11.07
N SER A 448 -1.17 26.26 -11.76
CA SER A 448 -2.62 26.14 -11.92
C SER A 448 -3.14 24.82 -11.33
N TYR A 449 -4.33 24.88 -10.73
CA TYR A 449 -5.02 23.76 -10.07
C TYR A 449 -6.47 23.70 -10.57
N GLY A 450 -6.86 22.58 -11.18
CA GLY A 450 -8.06 22.51 -12.02
C GLY A 450 -8.92 21.26 -11.89
N THR A 451 -8.73 20.46 -10.84
CA THR A 451 -9.43 19.18 -10.64
C THR A 451 -10.46 19.19 -9.52
N ALA A 452 -10.63 20.30 -8.79
CA ALA A 452 -11.54 20.36 -7.66
C ALA A 452 -12.96 19.88 -7.99
N THR A 453 -13.47 19.00 -7.13
CA THR A 453 -14.82 18.45 -7.23
C THR A 453 -15.81 19.27 -6.38
N VAL A 454 -17.12 19.11 -6.66
CA VAL A 454 -18.19 19.89 -6.00
C VAL A 454 -18.47 19.42 -4.56
N THR A 455 -17.92 18.27 -4.17
CA THR A 455 -18.04 17.63 -2.86
C THR A 455 -16.96 16.56 -2.78
N ASP A 456 -16.00 16.75 -1.89
CA ASP A 456 -15.12 15.67 -1.44
C ASP A 456 -15.68 15.15 -0.10
N PRO A 457 -16.27 13.93 -0.06
CA PRO A 457 -16.79 13.35 1.18
C PRO A 457 -15.69 12.92 2.16
N ASP A 458 -14.43 12.85 1.72
CA ASP A 458 -13.25 12.50 2.52
C ASP A 458 -12.39 13.75 2.87
N ALA A 459 -12.75 14.95 2.39
CA ALA A 459 -12.11 16.21 2.75
C ALA A 459 -12.32 16.53 4.23
N GLU A 460 -11.31 16.25 5.05
CA GLU A 460 -11.28 16.67 6.45
C GLU A 460 -11.04 18.19 6.63
N ASP A 461 -10.66 18.88 5.54
CA ASP A 461 -10.48 20.33 5.50
C ASP A 461 -11.31 20.96 4.37
N ALA A 462 -12.64 20.84 4.49
CA ALA A 462 -13.60 21.53 3.62
C ALA A 462 -13.45 23.07 3.60
N SER A 463 -12.52 23.66 4.36
CA SER A 463 -12.30 25.10 4.44
C SER A 463 -11.36 25.66 3.36
N ARG A 464 -10.76 24.80 2.51
CA ARG A 464 -9.70 25.21 1.55
C ARG A 464 -9.97 24.84 0.09
N GLY A 465 -11.14 24.28 -0.21
CA GLY A 465 -11.51 23.81 -1.55
C GLY A 465 -12.09 24.87 -2.49
N TYR A 466 -12.03 24.61 -3.81
CA TYR A 466 -12.79 25.36 -4.82
C TYR A 466 -14.16 24.68 -5.00
N ASN A 467 -15.25 25.39 -4.69
CA ASN A 467 -16.63 24.84 -4.66
C ASN A 467 -16.84 23.70 -3.64
N ASP A 468 -16.31 23.85 -2.42
CA ASP A 468 -16.49 22.93 -1.28
C ASP A 468 -15.75 21.56 -1.38
N GLY A 469 -14.91 21.32 -2.41
CA GLY A 469 -14.05 20.13 -2.54
C GLY A 469 -12.56 20.43 -2.77
N GLY A 470 -11.68 19.49 -2.37
CA GLY A 470 -10.23 19.55 -2.57
C GLY A 470 -9.81 19.29 -4.01
N MET A 471 -8.57 19.62 -4.36
CA MET A 471 -8.00 19.31 -5.69
C MET A 471 -7.64 17.83 -5.78
N GLU A 472 -8.19 17.10 -6.75
CA GLU A 472 -8.02 15.65 -6.84
C GLU A 472 -6.66 15.20 -7.42
N HIS A 473 -6.26 13.98 -7.05
CA HIS A 473 -5.16 13.23 -7.66
C HIS A 473 -5.36 13.04 -9.18
N THR A 474 -4.28 12.72 -9.89
CA THR A 474 -4.34 12.34 -11.31
C THR A 474 -3.68 10.98 -11.59
N GLY A 475 -4.19 10.27 -12.60
CA GLY A 475 -3.74 8.91 -12.96
C GLY A 475 -2.53 8.86 -13.89
N THR A 476 -1.77 9.95 -13.98
CA THR A 476 -0.60 10.03 -14.87
C THR A 476 0.52 9.14 -14.32
N GLN A 477 1.21 8.38 -15.19
CA GLN A 477 2.44 7.68 -14.80
C GLN A 477 3.48 8.69 -14.30
N LEU A 478 4.33 8.29 -13.36
CA LEU A 478 5.26 9.21 -12.71
C LEU A 478 6.66 8.62 -12.54
N ARG A 479 7.64 9.50 -12.36
CA ARG A 479 9.06 9.16 -12.16
C ARG A 479 9.31 8.23 -10.98
N ILE A 480 10.09 7.18 -11.24
CA ILE A 480 10.82 6.40 -10.24
C ILE A 480 12.32 6.44 -10.57
N ALA A 481 13.15 6.67 -9.56
CA ALA A 481 14.61 6.68 -9.70
C ALA A 481 15.27 5.86 -8.60
N ALA A 482 16.37 5.19 -8.93
CA ALA A 482 17.10 4.36 -7.98
C ALA A 482 18.62 4.43 -8.17
N SER A 483 19.37 4.29 -7.07
CA SER A 483 20.83 4.20 -7.05
C SER A 483 21.30 3.19 -6.01
N GLY A 484 22.24 2.32 -6.38
CA GLY A 484 22.75 1.22 -5.56
C GLY A 484 22.38 -0.16 -6.12
N PRO A 485 22.66 -1.26 -5.39
CA PRO A 485 22.46 -2.63 -5.91
C PRO A 485 21.00 -2.92 -6.27
N GLY A 486 20.76 -3.28 -7.53
CA GLY A 486 19.44 -3.59 -8.09
C GLY A 486 18.73 -2.40 -8.71
N ALA A 487 19.37 -1.23 -8.81
CA ALA A 487 18.74 0.01 -9.26
C ALA A 487 18.20 -0.05 -10.70
N PHE A 488 18.82 -0.81 -11.61
CA PHE A 488 18.34 -0.95 -13.00
C PHE A 488 16.90 -1.53 -13.10
N ARG A 489 16.36 -2.11 -12.01
CA ARG A 489 15.02 -2.70 -11.99
C ARG A 489 13.90 -1.67 -12.16
N VAL A 490 14.22 -0.40 -11.97
CA VAL A 490 13.27 0.70 -12.16
C VAL A 490 13.34 1.29 -13.57
N ASP A 491 14.24 0.81 -14.45
CA ASP A 491 14.38 1.34 -15.81
C ASP A 491 13.16 1.06 -16.69
N GLY A 492 12.79 2.06 -17.49
CA GLY A 492 11.69 1.97 -18.43
C GLY A 492 10.32 2.11 -17.77
N LEU A 493 9.32 1.39 -18.29
CA LEU A 493 7.96 1.39 -17.76
C LEU A 493 7.75 0.17 -16.85
N THR A 494 7.43 0.41 -15.58
CA THR A 494 7.08 -0.63 -14.60
C THR A 494 5.68 -0.39 -14.03
N ASP A 495 5.18 -1.30 -13.19
CA ASP A 495 4.04 -1.01 -12.32
C ASP A 495 4.51 -0.71 -10.90
N GLN A 496 3.73 0.04 -10.13
CA GLN A 496 4.02 0.30 -8.73
C GLN A 496 4.23 -0.97 -7.88
N THR A 497 3.60 -2.10 -8.23
CA THR A 497 3.87 -3.39 -7.57
C THR A 497 5.28 -3.93 -7.84
N ASP A 498 5.91 -3.56 -8.96
CA ASP A 498 7.28 -3.97 -9.27
C ASP A 498 8.30 -3.39 -8.28
N ASN A 499 7.96 -2.28 -7.61
CA ASN A 499 8.80 -1.69 -6.58
C ASN A 499 8.94 -2.61 -5.35
N PHE A 500 7.87 -3.32 -4.96
CA PHE A 500 7.93 -4.37 -3.94
C PHE A 500 8.97 -5.42 -4.30
N TYR A 501 8.91 -5.96 -5.52
CA TYR A 501 9.84 -6.99 -5.98
C TYR A 501 11.27 -6.48 -6.14
N THR A 502 11.43 -5.20 -6.47
CA THR A 502 12.75 -4.55 -6.50
C THR A 502 13.37 -4.58 -5.11
N ILE A 503 12.65 -4.05 -4.11
CA ILE A 503 13.11 -3.98 -2.72
C ILE A 503 13.32 -5.38 -2.14
N ALA A 504 12.30 -6.23 -2.22
CA ALA A 504 12.30 -7.56 -1.65
C ALA A 504 13.44 -8.42 -2.22
N LYS A 505 13.66 -8.41 -3.54
CA LYS A 505 14.76 -9.19 -4.13
C LYS A 505 16.12 -8.58 -3.84
N SER A 506 16.26 -7.25 -3.79
CA SER A 506 17.54 -6.61 -3.42
C SER A 506 17.94 -6.93 -1.98
N LEU A 507 16.99 -6.97 -1.05
CA LEU A 507 17.23 -7.40 0.34
C LEU A 507 17.20 -8.93 0.52
N GLY A 508 16.85 -9.69 -0.52
CA GLY A 508 16.63 -11.14 -0.48
C GLY A 508 15.54 -11.59 0.50
N LEU A 509 14.46 -10.82 0.62
CA LEU A 509 13.26 -11.16 1.39
C LEU A 509 12.47 -12.27 0.68
N ALA A 510 11.51 -12.85 1.40
CA ALA A 510 10.52 -13.78 0.83
C ALA A 510 9.54 -13.01 -0.09
N ALA A 511 9.92 -12.86 -1.35
CA ALA A 511 9.18 -12.03 -2.32
C ALA A 511 8.00 -12.76 -2.97
N ASP A 512 8.01 -14.08 -3.00
CA ASP A 512 6.96 -14.90 -3.60
C ASP A 512 6.17 -15.68 -2.54
N THR A 513 4.94 -16.09 -2.90
CA THR A 513 4.01 -16.77 -1.99
C THR A 513 4.59 -18.03 -1.36
N ASP A 514 5.36 -18.83 -2.11
CA ASP A 514 5.94 -20.07 -1.58
C ASP A 514 7.01 -19.75 -0.52
N ALA A 515 7.88 -18.77 -0.79
CA ALA A 515 8.87 -18.30 0.17
C ALA A 515 8.21 -17.68 1.41
N GLN A 516 7.11 -16.93 1.24
CA GLN A 516 6.36 -16.34 2.36
C GLN A 516 5.73 -17.43 3.22
N ASN A 517 5.05 -18.41 2.62
CA ASN A 517 4.45 -19.53 3.34
C ASN A 517 5.50 -20.34 4.11
N ALA A 518 6.70 -20.50 3.55
CA ALA A 518 7.81 -21.20 4.22
C ALA A 518 8.29 -20.51 5.51
N LEU A 519 8.02 -19.22 5.71
CA LEU A 519 8.33 -18.50 6.94
C LEU A 519 7.53 -19.00 8.15
N SER A 520 6.43 -19.74 7.93
CA SER A 520 5.63 -20.37 9.00
C SER A 520 5.97 -21.84 9.24
N SER A 521 7.00 -22.39 8.57
CA SER A 521 7.36 -23.82 8.65
C SER A 521 7.82 -24.29 10.03
N ASN A 522 8.28 -23.38 10.89
CA ASN A 522 8.74 -23.67 12.25
C ASN A 522 7.74 -23.23 13.33
N ALA A 523 6.48 -22.99 12.94
CA ALA A 523 5.38 -22.59 13.80
C ALA A 523 5.23 -23.51 15.02
N LYS A 524 5.04 -22.89 16.18
CA LYS A 524 4.86 -23.56 17.47
C LYS A 524 3.82 -22.83 18.29
N VAL A 525 3.02 -23.62 19.01
CA VAL A 525 2.06 -23.15 20.00
C VAL A 525 2.42 -23.84 21.31
N SER A 526 2.34 -23.08 22.41
CA SER A 526 2.44 -23.61 23.77
C SER A 526 1.42 -22.89 24.63
N VAL A 527 0.79 -23.60 25.55
CA VAL A 527 -0.26 -23.03 26.41
C VAL A 527 0.12 -23.24 27.86
N LYS A 528 0.01 -22.18 28.67
CA LYS A 528 0.24 -22.21 30.11
C LYS A 528 -0.72 -21.24 30.79
N ASP A 529 -1.37 -21.68 31.86
CA ASP A 529 -2.27 -20.85 32.69
C ASP A 529 -3.33 -20.08 31.87
N GLY A 530 -3.91 -20.76 30.87
CA GLY A 530 -4.91 -20.16 29.97
C GLY A 530 -4.37 -19.23 28.90
N VAL A 531 -3.05 -19.02 28.85
CA VAL A 531 -2.39 -18.13 27.89
C VAL A 531 -1.59 -18.94 26.88
N ALA A 532 -1.92 -18.79 25.60
CA ALA A 532 -1.16 -19.37 24.50
C ALA A 532 -0.05 -18.43 24.04
N LYS A 533 1.15 -18.99 23.90
CA LYS A 533 2.33 -18.37 23.30
C LYS A 533 2.55 -19.01 21.92
N VAL A 534 2.39 -18.21 20.88
CA VAL A 534 2.43 -18.60 19.49
C VAL A 534 3.64 -17.95 18.81
N ALA A 535 4.54 -18.76 18.27
CA ALA A 535 5.78 -18.29 17.65
C ALA A 535 6.02 -18.99 16.31
N GLY A 536 6.81 -18.38 15.42
CA GLY A 536 7.20 -18.97 14.14
C GLY A 536 6.11 -18.97 13.07
N PHE A 537 5.12 -18.08 13.17
CA PHE A 537 4.10 -17.83 12.13
C PHE A 537 4.47 -16.60 11.28
N ASN A 538 5.75 -16.44 10.94
CA ASN A 538 6.25 -15.21 10.29
C ASN A 538 5.80 -15.07 8.82
N GLY A 539 5.15 -16.10 8.26
CA GLY A 539 4.53 -16.09 6.93
C GLY A 539 3.07 -15.67 6.95
N ASP A 540 2.57 -15.18 8.08
CA ASP A 540 1.18 -14.82 8.28
C ASP A 540 1.09 -13.44 8.93
N ALA A 541 0.12 -12.63 8.49
CA ALA A 541 -0.24 -11.40 9.19
C ALA A 541 -1.33 -11.64 10.24
N VAL A 542 -2.16 -12.68 10.05
CA VAL A 542 -3.30 -12.97 10.93
C VAL A 542 -3.33 -14.44 11.30
N LEU A 543 -3.56 -14.70 12.59
CA LEU A 543 -3.86 -16.02 13.13
C LEU A 543 -5.36 -16.17 13.33
N GLY A 544 -5.94 -17.23 12.76
CA GLY A 544 -7.20 -17.79 13.23
C GLY A 544 -6.95 -18.76 14.39
N TYR A 545 -7.89 -18.88 15.32
CA TYR A 545 -7.83 -19.88 16.38
C TYR A 545 -9.18 -20.53 16.67
N GLN A 546 -9.15 -21.73 17.24
CA GLN A 546 -10.30 -22.42 17.81
C GLN A 546 -9.88 -23.14 19.09
N LEU A 547 -10.54 -22.80 20.19
CA LEU A 547 -10.44 -23.48 21.48
C LEU A 547 -11.66 -24.39 21.64
N GLN A 548 -11.41 -25.68 21.77
CA GLN A 548 -12.43 -26.71 21.91
C GLN A 548 -12.22 -27.49 23.20
N ASP A 549 -13.30 -27.79 23.91
CA ASP A 549 -13.33 -28.74 25.01
C ASP A 549 -13.28 -30.17 24.45
N THR A 550 -12.26 -30.94 24.85
CA THR A 550 -12.00 -32.27 24.28
C THR A 550 -13.00 -33.31 24.77
N GLU A 551 -13.60 -33.13 25.96
CA GLU A 551 -14.54 -34.09 26.54
C GLU A 551 -15.93 -33.96 25.92
N THR A 552 -16.41 -32.73 25.76
CA THR A 552 -17.75 -32.41 25.27
C THR A 552 -17.79 -32.15 23.77
N GLY A 553 -16.64 -31.84 23.15
CA GLY A 553 -16.54 -31.39 21.76
C GLY A 553 -17.04 -29.96 21.54
N ALA A 554 -17.39 -29.22 22.59
CA ALA A 554 -17.89 -27.86 22.48
C ALA A 554 -16.78 -26.87 22.08
N VAL A 555 -17.04 -26.01 21.09
CA VAL A 555 -16.15 -24.88 20.77
C VAL A 555 -16.44 -23.76 21.77
N LEU A 556 -15.43 -23.41 22.58
CA LEU A 556 -15.55 -22.42 23.64
C LEU A 556 -15.21 -21.00 23.16
N ALA A 557 -14.25 -20.89 22.24
CA ALA A 557 -13.90 -19.64 21.59
C ALA A 557 -13.29 -19.92 20.21
N SER A 558 -13.54 -19.05 19.24
CA SER A 558 -12.87 -19.12 17.94
C SER A 558 -12.82 -17.74 17.28
N SER A 559 -11.85 -17.56 16.38
CA SER A 559 -11.89 -16.45 15.43
C SER A 559 -13.09 -16.61 14.48
N ASN A 560 -13.58 -15.50 13.95
CA ASN A 560 -14.50 -15.53 12.81
C ASN A 560 -13.69 -15.77 11.52
N ASP A 561 -13.99 -16.86 10.81
CA ASP A 561 -13.32 -17.20 9.56
C ASP A 561 -14.03 -16.61 8.32
N ASP A 562 -15.23 -16.04 8.48
CA ASP A 562 -15.99 -15.42 7.39
C ASP A 562 -15.43 -14.05 6.97
N THR A 563 -14.57 -13.44 7.81
CA THR A 563 -13.89 -12.17 7.51
C THR A 563 -12.37 -12.29 7.64
N PRO A 564 -11.58 -11.90 6.62
CA PRO A 564 -10.13 -12.09 6.63
C PRO A 564 -9.39 -11.31 7.73
N VAL A 565 -9.93 -10.17 8.17
CA VAL A 565 -9.35 -9.29 9.21
C VAL A 565 -9.77 -9.66 10.64
N SER A 566 -10.53 -10.75 10.81
CA SER A 566 -10.82 -11.34 12.12
C SER A 566 -9.70 -12.28 12.56
N GLY A 567 -9.37 -12.29 13.85
CA GLY A 567 -8.33 -13.12 14.44
C GLY A 567 -7.35 -12.32 15.28
N VAL A 568 -6.14 -12.85 15.43
CA VAL A 568 -5.08 -12.22 16.20
C VAL A 568 -3.97 -11.77 15.25
N ARG A 569 -3.59 -10.50 15.34
CA ARG A 569 -2.46 -9.96 14.57
C ARG A 569 -1.17 -10.69 14.96
N VAL A 570 -0.39 -11.11 13.97
CA VAL A 570 0.93 -11.71 14.20
C VAL A 570 1.93 -10.63 14.62
N ALA A 571 2.68 -10.90 15.68
CA ALA A 571 3.86 -10.14 16.05
C ALA A 571 5.10 -10.74 15.35
N THR A 572 5.42 -10.28 14.14
CA THR A 572 6.45 -10.88 13.29
C THR A 572 7.83 -10.86 13.94
N GLY A 573 8.47 -12.03 13.98
CA GLY A 573 9.76 -12.23 14.66
C GLY A 573 9.66 -12.32 16.19
N GLU A 574 8.47 -12.20 16.76
CA GLU A 574 8.21 -12.25 18.19
C GLU A 574 7.18 -13.33 18.54
N THR A 575 6.78 -13.39 19.81
CA THR A 575 5.73 -14.30 20.28
C THR A 575 4.40 -13.58 20.32
N THR A 576 3.44 -14.07 19.56
CA THR A 576 2.04 -13.64 19.63
C THR A 576 1.35 -14.32 20.82
N THR A 577 0.54 -13.57 21.57
CA THR A 577 -0.16 -14.08 22.75
C THR A 577 -1.66 -14.15 22.49
N ILE A 578 -2.31 -15.24 22.91
CA ILE A 578 -3.77 -15.39 22.91
C ILE A 578 -4.19 -15.77 24.32
N ASP A 579 -5.01 -14.93 24.96
CA ASP A 579 -5.48 -15.16 26.32
C ASP A 579 -6.92 -15.68 26.31
N PHE A 580 -7.13 -16.83 26.93
CA PHE A 580 -8.46 -17.46 27.07
C PHE A 580 -9.05 -17.28 28.46
N ASN A 581 -8.36 -16.59 29.37
CA ASN A 581 -8.92 -16.27 30.68
C ASN A 581 -10.17 -15.40 30.52
N GLY A 582 -11.26 -15.80 31.17
CA GLY A 582 -12.57 -15.16 31.03
C GLY A 582 -13.42 -15.67 29.88
N VAL A 583 -12.91 -16.59 29.03
CA VAL A 583 -13.75 -17.30 28.08
C VAL A 583 -14.80 -18.13 28.83
N LYS A 584 -16.06 -17.94 28.48
CA LYS A 584 -17.17 -18.63 29.14
C LYS A 584 -17.05 -20.15 28.94
N GLY A 585 -17.04 -20.89 30.05
CA GLY A 585 -16.93 -22.35 30.04
C GLY A 585 -15.49 -22.87 29.96
N PHE A 586 -14.49 -21.98 29.94
CA PHE A 586 -13.09 -22.37 30.05
C PHE A 586 -12.66 -22.40 31.52
N ASP A 587 -12.12 -23.54 31.97
CA ASP A 587 -11.51 -23.76 33.28
C ASP A 587 -10.16 -24.48 33.10
N PRO A 588 -9.02 -23.76 33.20
CA PRO A 588 -7.71 -24.35 32.97
C PRO A 588 -7.33 -25.44 33.99
N SER A 589 -8.11 -25.63 35.07
CA SER A 589 -7.85 -26.60 36.13
C SER A 589 -8.67 -27.90 36.04
N ALA A 590 -9.75 -27.93 35.25
CA ALA A 590 -10.75 -29.00 35.34
C ALA A 590 -10.84 -29.90 34.10
N SER A 591 -10.68 -29.37 32.89
CA SER A 591 -10.92 -30.12 31.64
C SER A 591 -9.70 -30.15 30.73
N THR A 592 -9.71 -31.08 29.76
CA THR A 592 -8.74 -31.10 28.65
C THR A 592 -9.32 -30.32 27.47
N TYR A 593 -8.48 -29.50 26.83
CA TYR A 593 -8.80 -28.63 25.72
C TYR A 593 -7.88 -28.88 24.54
N THR A 594 -8.39 -28.67 23.34
CA THR A 594 -7.61 -28.58 22.11
C THR A 594 -7.64 -27.14 21.61
N LEU A 595 -6.48 -26.49 21.55
CA LEU A 595 -6.29 -25.23 20.83
C LEU A 595 -5.73 -25.51 19.44
N THR A 596 -6.47 -25.13 18.41
CA THR A 596 -5.98 -25.09 17.03
C THR A 596 -5.67 -23.66 16.64
N VAL A 597 -4.44 -23.39 16.21
CA VAL A 597 -4.03 -22.10 15.63
C VAL A 597 -3.74 -22.30 14.15
N THR A 598 -4.27 -21.41 13.32
CA THR A 598 -4.11 -21.42 11.86
C THR A 598 -3.51 -20.11 11.39
N GLY A 599 -2.39 -20.17 10.68
CA GLY A 599 -1.90 -19.04 9.90
C GLY A 599 -2.82 -18.84 8.69
N LYS A 600 -3.47 -17.67 8.58
CA LYS A 600 -4.50 -17.43 7.57
C LYS A 600 -3.94 -17.36 6.15
N GLN A 601 -2.70 -16.94 5.96
CA GLN A 601 -2.05 -16.85 4.65
C GLN A 601 -1.33 -18.13 4.27
N SER A 602 -0.49 -18.65 5.18
CA SER A 602 0.31 -19.85 4.94
C SER A 602 -0.51 -21.14 4.98
N GLY A 603 -1.68 -21.11 5.65
CA GLY A 603 -2.49 -22.29 5.92
C GLY A 603 -1.85 -23.23 6.95
N THR A 604 -0.76 -22.84 7.59
CA THR A 604 -0.08 -23.64 8.62
C THR A 604 -1.00 -23.83 9.82
N LYS A 605 -1.19 -25.08 10.26
CA LYS A 605 -2.07 -25.43 11.40
C LYS A 605 -1.32 -26.16 12.49
N ILE A 606 -1.42 -25.67 13.72
CA ILE A 606 -0.86 -26.31 14.91
C ILE A 606 -2.00 -26.57 15.90
N ALA A 607 -2.19 -27.85 16.27
CA ALA A 607 -3.11 -28.26 17.31
C ALA A 607 -2.32 -28.62 18.58
N THR A 608 -2.73 -28.05 19.70
CA THR A 608 -2.10 -28.26 21.02
C THR A 608 -3.17 -28.68 22.00
N GLU A 609 -3.02 -29.85 22.59
CA GLU A 609 -3.86 -30.29 23.70
C GLU A 609 -3.24 -29.88 25.04
N PHE A 610 -4.08 -29.40 25.96
CA PHE A 610 -3.67 -28.94 27.28
C PHE A 610 -4.83 -29.05 28.29
N GLY A 611 -4.52 -29.09 29.58
CA GLY A 611 -5.52 -29.28 30.65
C GLY A 611 -5.26 -30.56 31.44
N LEU A 612 -5.59 -30.51 32.73
CA LEU A 612 -5.16 -31.38 33.84
C LEU A 612 -3.75 -31.11 34.38
N THR A 613 -3.68 -30.86 35.69
CA THR A 613 -2.46 -30.61 36.46
C THR A 613 -1.51 -31.80 36.38
N GLY A 614 -0.46 -31.71 35.56
CA GLY A 614 0.72 -32.56 35.73
C GLY A 614 1.36 -33.21 34.51
N ASN A 615 0.86 -33.06 33.28
CA ASN A 615 1.57 -33.56 32.09
C ASN A 615 1.74 -32.47 31.03
N GLY A 616 2.95 -32.36 30.49
CA GLY A 616 3.33 -31.32 29.54
C GLY A 616 2.47 -31.33 28.28
N ALA A 617 2.19 -30.13 27.75
CA ALA A 617 1.55 -29.95 26.46
C ALA A 617 2.28 -30.77 25.38
N SER A 618 1.54 -31.55 24.61
CA SER A 618 2.08 -32.30 23.47
C SER A 618 1.62 -31.64 22.18
N ASN A 619 2.57 -31.15 21.39
CA ASN A 619 2.28 -30.52 20.11
C ASN A 619 1.97 -31.60 19.07
N VAL A 620 0.80 -31.52 18.43
CA VAL A 620 0.52 -32.29 17.21
C VAL A 620 0.61 -31.31 16.05
N VAL A 621 1.71 -31.41 15.30
CA VAL A 621 1.85 -30.70 14.02
C VAL A 621 0.89 -31.37 13.03
N ILE A 622 -0.21 -30.70 12.70
CA ILE A 622 -1.08 -31.14 11.61
C ILE A 622 -0.43 -30.63 10.34
N ALA A 623 0.41 -31.48 9.72
CA ALA A 623 1.05 -31.14 8.46
C ALA A 623 0.00 -30.63 7.46
N PRO A 624 0.27 -29.52 6.73
CA PRO A 624 -0.58 -29.11 5.64
C PRO A 624 -0.77 -30.31 4.72
N LYS A 625 -2.00 -30.63 4.34
CA LYS A 625 -2.19 -31.56 3.23
C LYS A 625 -1.53 -30.90 2.02
N THR A 626 -0.39 -31.42 1.59
CA THR A 626 0.20 -31.09 0.29
C THR A 626 -0.83 -31.50 -0.77
N GLY A 627 -1.68 -30.57 -1.19
CA GLY A 627 -2.79 -30.85 -2.08
C GLY A 627 -3.93 -29.83 -2.06
N ASP A 628 -4.18 -29.13 -0.96
CA ASP A 628 -5.20 -28.07 -0.93
C ASP A 628 -4.56 -26.74 -1.32
N LYS A 629 -4.43 -26.55 -2.64
CA LYS A 629 -4.27 -25.20 -3.21
C LYS A 629 -5.45 -24.36 -2.70
N ALA A 630 -5.16 -23.30 -1.94
CA ALA A 630 -6.03 -22.14 -1.89
C ALA A 630 -6.09 -21.57 -3.31
N GLY A 631 -7.02 -22.10 -4.09
CA GLY A 631 -7.25 -21.75 -5.46
C GLY A 631 -8.74 -21.69 -5.67
N ASN A 632 -9.22 -20.50 -6.03
CA ASN A 632 -10.49 -20.23 -6.69
C ASN A 632 -11.12 -21.49 -7.29
N LYS A 633 -12.20 -21.99 -6.68
CA LYS A 633 -13.11 -22.92 -7.35
C LYS A 633 -14.48 -22.28 -7.49
N ALA A 634 -14.58 -21.46 -8.53
CA ALA A 634 -15.82 -21.33 -9.28
C ALA A 634 -16.19 -22.72 -9.85
N GLN A 635 -17.44 -23.11 -9.68
CA GLN A 635 -18.01 -24.36 -10.16
C GLN A 635 -17.80 -24.57 -11.66
N GLN A 636 -17.11 -25.65 -12.03
CA GLN A 636 -17.35 -26.36 -13.28
C GLN A 636 -17.28 -27.86 -13.01
N ALA A 637 -18.44 -28.50 -12.95
CA ALA A 637 -18.57 -29.95 -12.93
C ALA A 637 -18.58 -30.48 -14.36
N GLY A 638 -17.59 -31.31 -14.71
CA GLY A 638 -17.59 -32.16 -15.89
C GLY A 638 -17.84 -33.61 -15.49
N LEU A 639 -18.91 -34.20 -16.01
CA LEU A 639 -19.31 -35.61 -15.82
C LEU A 639 -18.77 -36.49 -16.95
N GLY A 640 -18.38 -37.73 -16.62
CA GLY A 640 -18.18 -38.81 -17.57
C GLY A 640 -18.52 -40.19 -16.96
N GLY A 641 -19.65 -40.75 -17.43
CA GLY A 641 -20.06 -42.17 -17.37
C GLY A 641 -20.54 -42.72 -16.01
N ALA A 642 -21.65 -43.46 -15.83
CA ALA A 642 -22.84 -43.84 -16.59
C ALA A 642 -23.54 -44.93 -15.74
N LEU A 643 -24.84 -44.81 -15.40
CA LEU A 643 -25.91 -45.80 -15.65
C LEU A 643 -27.21 -45.51 -14.84
N VAL A 644 -28.31 -45.38 -15.61
CA VAL A 644 -29.71 -45.78 -15.34
C VAL A 644 -30.60 -44.94 -14.38
N GLY A 645 -31.60 -44.27 -14.99
CA GLY A 645 -33.00 -44.40 -14.55
C GLY A 645 -33.81 -43.15 -14.17
N ALA A 646 -34.67 -42.71 -15.11
CA ALA A 646 -35.95 -42.00 -14.92
C ALA A 646 -35.99 -40.46 -14.67
N LEU A 647 -35.96 -39.73 -15.80
CA LEU A 647 -36.73 -38.54 -16.22
C LEU A 647 -37.67 -37.79 -15.24
N GLY A 648 -37.44 -36.47 -15.15
CA GLY A 648 -38.44 -35.43 -14.87
C GLY A 648 -38.18 -34.21 -15.76
N GLN A 649 -39.16 -33.83 -16.58
CA GLN A 649 -39.06 -32.89 -17.70
C GLN A 649 -39.08 -31.41 -17.29
N THR A 650 -38.16 -30.59 -17.81
CA THR A 650 -38.47 -29.29 -18.47
C THR A 650 -37.21 -28.71 -19.12
N GLY A 651 -37.10 -28.84 -20.44
CA GLY A 651 -35.94 -28.36 -21.21
C GLY A 651 -36.22 -28.39 -22.71
N THR A 652 -37.28 -27.71 -23.16
CA THR A 652 -37.69 -27.71 -24.57
C THR A 652 -38.11 -26.33 -25.06
N ARG A 653 -37.25 -25.32 -24.89
CA ARG A 653 -37.33 -24.06 -25.66
C ARG A 653 -35.94 -23.43 -25.71
N ILE A 654 -35.12 -23.78 -26.71
CA ILE A 654 -33.98 -22.99 -27.24
C ILE A 654 -33.33 -23.66 -28.46
N LEU A 655 -33.65 -24.93 -28.79
CA LEU A 655 -33.15 -25.54 -30.03
C LEU A 655 -33.95 -25.19 -31.32
N GLY A 656 -35.17 -24.67 -31.18
CA GLY A 656 -36.03 -24.34 -32.33
C GLY A 656 -35.61 -23.08 -33.10
N THR A 657 -34.88 -22.17 -32.46
CA THR A 657 -34.58 -20.84 -33.03
C THR A 657 -33.29 -20.83 -33.85
N VAL A 658 -32.34 -21.71 -33.54
CA VAL A 658 -31.03 -21.77 -34.23
C VAL A 658 -31.14 -22.45 -35.60
N MET A 659 -32.03 -23.44 -35.75
CA MET A 659 -32.26 -24.13 -37.04
C MET A 659 -33.03 -23.28 -38.06
N MET A 660 -33.82 -22.30 -37.61
CA MET A 660 -34.61 -21.43 -38.50
C MET A 660 -33.74 -20.34 -39.17
N VAL A 661 -32.73 -19.85 -38.46
CA VAL A 661 -31.79 -18.83 -38.98
C VAL A 661 -30.87 -19.41 -40.04
N LEU A 662 -30.41 -20.65 -39.85
CA LEU A 662 -29.58 -21.36 -40.84
C LEU A 662 -30.36 -21.67 -42.13
N ALA A 663 -31.65 -22.04 -42.02
CA ALA A 663 -32.49 -22.30 -43.19
C ALA A 663 -32.75 -21.02 -44.03
N LEU A 664 -32.91 -19.86 -43.38
CA LEU A 664 -33.13 -18.58 -44.07
C LEU A 664 -31.86 -18.04 -44.74
N ALA A 665 -30.69 -18.25 -44.14
CA ALA A 665 -29.41 -17.87 -44.74
C ALA A 665 -29.10 -18.67 -46.02
N VAL A 666 -29.41 -19.97 -46.02
CA VAL A 666 -29.24 -20.84 -47.20
C VAL A 666 -30.23 -20.47 -48.31
N ALA A 667 -31.49 -20.16 -47.96
CA ALA A 667 -32.48 -19.69 -48.94
C ALA A 667 -32.10 -18.35 -49.58
N GLY A 668 -31.56 -17.41 -48.80
CA GLY A 668 -31.07 -16.11 -49.29
C GLY A 668 -29.87 -16.23 -50.25
N GLY A 669 -28.94 -17.14 -49.96
CA GLY A 669 -27.79 -17.42 -50.83
C GLY A 669 -28.21 -18.03 -52.18
N LEU A 670 -29.19 -18.94 -52.18
CA LEU A 670 -29.70 -19.58 -53.40
C LEU A 670 -30.50 -18.61 -54.29
N LEU A 671 -31.27 -17.69 -53.70
CA LEU A 671 -32.00 -16.64 -54.43
C LEU A 671 -31.08 -15.59 -55.07
N ALA A 672 -29.96 -15.25 -54.42
CA ALA A 672 -28.95 -14.34 -54.97
C ALA A 672 -28.17 -14.96 -56.14
N ALA A 673 -27.90 -16.28 -56.08
CA ALA A 673 -27.26 -17.04 -57.16
C ALA A 673 -28.19 -17.21 -58.38
N TRP A 674 -29.50 -17.37 -58.15
CA TRP A 674 -30.51 -17.47 -59.22
C TRP A 674 -30.74 -16.14 -59.94
N ARG A 675 -30.77 -15.01 -59.22
CA ARG A 675 -30.90 -13.65 -59.81
C ARG A 675 -29.67 -13.18 -60.60
N ARG A 676 -28.50 -13.79 -60.40
CA ARG A 676 -27.25 -13.47 -61.12
C ARG A 676 -27.00 -14.34 -62.36
N GLY A 677 -27.95 -15.19 -62.77
CA GLY A 677 -27.93 -15.87 -64.07
C GLY A 677 -26.87 -16.98 -64.22
N ILE A 678 -26.32 -17.50 -63.11
CA ILE A 678 -25.17 -18.42 -63.12
C ILE A 678 -25.54 -19.86 -63.57
N PHE A 679 -26.83 -20.17 -63.78
CA PHE A 679 -27.30 -21.47 -64.28
C PHE A 679 -28.15 -21.39 -65.56
N ALA A 680 -27.81 -20.50 -66.50
CA ALA A 680 -28.26 -20.65 -67.88
C ALA A 680 -27.21 -21.45 -68.69
N ARG A 681 -27.39 -22.77 -68.78
CA ARG A 681 -26.77 -23.56 -69.86
C ARG A 681 -27.73 -23.58 -71.05
N LYS A 682 -27.14 -23.48 -72.25
CA LYS A 682 -27.72 -24.03 -73.48
C LYS A 682 -28.11 -25.49 -73.29
#